data_AF-A0A1Y3A727-F1
#
_entry.id   AF-A0A1Y3A727-F1
#
_cell.length_a   1.000
_cell.length_b   1.000
_cell.length_c   1.000
_cell.angle_alpha   90.00
_cell.angle_beta   90.00
_cell.angle_gamma   90.00
#
_symmetry.space_group_name_H-M   'P 1'
#
loop_
_entity.id
_entity.type
_entity.pdbx_description
1 polymer ?
#
loop_
_entity_poly.entity_id
_entity_poly.type
_entity_poly.pdbx_seq_one_letter_code
_entity_poly.pdbx_strand_id
1 'polypeptide(L)'
;MALKEDIEEYLRVNDVSATEASVGAIVNALGGAHPAEVADVLDELTEAPLTEQDVRDHYRRVGDAVRPLGDLAGNPTMLINDKEGWYVTRPNIDPAEEEIGEYDKERRARDLTADYGDVVELSVERTLYALTSYKRPEAFERWQAATFDREEMQYEYADEKPSPNKDDLVAVSAWGDIDLADELKTRRPDLDADTYSTAETALEAYIDAFAELYGGRDAVYALDSVGGAYIFGAPEATLPIAREFAGDPEDRARVMGAFIERSNEYLKEAEERVNAAVDDASEVVHPDWANNPNRQYKMPMSIHADHDAVVTPLSTDSVTYREPTPVGAVDEDLLDRTRRWCESFTRVQHEDRVDEIVATLWPDYYADADSWEQALQEWLFDRESERLRKEQQREQRKAALEEGEVVELKTADVTLTTDQSDVKSAIDALNPEQVIEDTILGAGWTDRLSGTTDRSGDGRRAFVPTWANGYNSGNATFVGVNGSKSGVWHDSDDGSKGGLVEAALIAHSGRSNDAGFAEGEEWREGVDVLRRLGYDIPVWVPDATSLDEDQMPLWALRKFALKLGVVEQHELVERTGDDGSSYLGFRPSDYRRVVRRAEAAGLDTGRRDHLDDGGSSDYYEVDLQEYTSTEQSPYADPDTMLAACIRARADGAVPEDAEPPTLALVPILRDVGMDKQVGETSPGTRSMAVDVFREDLNTDDVQDDDTVTIYD
;
A
#
# COMPACT_ATOMS: atom_id res chain seq x y z
N MET A 1 22.28 36.19 2.09
CA MET A 1 21.50 36.88 3.15
C MET A 1 22.08 38.24 3.52
N ALA A 2 23.28 38.34 4.12
CA ALA A 2 23.82 39.65 4.55
C ALA A 2 23.92 40.70 3.41
N LEU A 3 24.40 40.31 2.22
CA LEU A 3 24.51 41.24 1.09
C LEU A 3 23.15 41.73 0.56
N LYS A 4 22.13 40.87 0.53
CA LYS A 4 20.78 41.23 0.07
C LYS A 4 20.13 42.23 1.02
N GLU A 5 20.21 41.97 2.32
CA GLU A 5 19.72 42.88 3.36
C GLU A 5 20.46 44.23 3.32
N ASP A 6 21.78 44.22 3.12
CA ASP A 6 22.60 45.44 2.98
C ASP A 6 22.21 46.26 1.73
N ILE A 7 21.88 45.59 0.62
CA ILE A 7 21.42 46.23 -0.62
C ILE A 7 19.99 46.77 -0.45
N GLU A 8 19.06 46.00 0.12
CA GLU A 8 17.70 46.45 0.44
C GLU A 8 17.70 47.65 1.40
N GLU A 9 18.56 47.63 2.43
CA GLU A 9 18.73 48.78 3.32
C GLU A 9 19.32 49.99 2.59
N TYR A 10 20.29 49.79 1.69
CA TYR A 10 20.81 50.87 0.85
C TYR A 10 19.72 51.50 -0.02
N LEU A 11 18.93 50.68 -0.73
CA LEU A 11 17.83 51.15 -1.59
C LEU A 11 16.81 51.96 -0.78
N ARG A 12 16.44 51.44 0.40
CA ARG A 12 15.52 52.10 1.34
C ARG A 12 16.04 53.42 1.89
N VAL A 13 17.31 53.50 2.29
CA VAL A 13 17.91 54.72 2.87
C VAL A 13 18.09 55.81 1.83
N ASN A 14 18.34 55.44 0.58
CA ASN A 14 18.59 56.40 -0.50
C ASN A 14 17.34 56.75 -1.32
N ASP A 15 16.19 56.11 -1.03
CA ASP A 15 14.92 56.31 -1.75
C ASP A 15 15.08 56.06 -3.26
N VAL A 16 15.78 54.98 -3.61
CA VAL A 16 16.04 54.55 -5.00
C VAL A 16 15.52 53.12 -5.17
N SER A 17 14.80 52.85 -6.25
CA SER A 17 14.34 51.50 -6.57
C SER A 17 15.47 50.61 -7.09
N ALA A 18 15.33 49.28 -6.99
CA ALA A 18 16.34 48.34 -7.52
C ALA A 18 16.61 48.55 -9.03
N THR A 19 15.59 48.95 -9.80
CA THR A 19 15.68 49.21 -11.25
C THR A 19 16.40 50.52 -11.58
N GLU A 20 16.44 51.47 -10.65
CA GLU A 20 17.11 52.77 -10.81
C GLU A 20 18.51 52.79 -10.18
N ALA A 21 18.84 51.77 -9.39
CA ALA A 21 20.07 51.71 -8.64
C ALA A 21 21.27 51.33 -9.54
N SER A 22 22.40 52.01 -9.32
CA SER A 22 23.64 51.67 -10.00
C SER A 22 24.45 50.67 -9.18
N VAL A 23 24.82 49.54 -9.79
CA VAL A 23 25.78 48.57 -9.24
C VAL A 23 27.03 49.27 -8.68
N GLY A 24 27.59 50.22 -9.43
CA GLY A 24 28.77 50.97 -9.01
C GLY A 24 28.53 51.89 -7.81
N ALA A 25 27.32 52.41 -7.62
CA ALA A 25 26.98 53.23 -6.46
C ALA A 25 26.85 52.38 -5.19
N ILE A 26 26.25 51.19 -5.31
CA ILE A 26 26.07 50.24 -4.21
C ILE A 26 27.40 49.60 -3.79
N VAL A 27 28.22 49.15 -4.73
CA VAL A 27 29.56 48.60 -4.46
C VAL A 27 30.43 49.61 -3.68
N ASN A 28 30.37 50.89 -4.07
CA ASN A 28 31.10 51.95 -3.38
C ASN A 28 30.56 52.25 -1.98
N ALA A 29 29.26 52.08 -1.76
CA ALA A 29 28.61 52.36 -0.48
C ALA A 29 28.80 51.23 0.54
N LEU A 30 28.70 49.98 0.09
CA LEU A 30 28.79 48.79 0.96
C LEU A 30 30.23 48.37 1.24
N GLY A 31 31.20 48.75 0.39
CA GLY A 31 32.62 48.58 0.66
C GLY A 31 33.05 47.13 0.83
N GLY A 32 33.38 46.47 -0.29
CA GLY A 32 33.90 45.09 -0.28
C GLY A 32 32.99 44.07 -0.99
N ALA A 33 31.79 44.47 -1.41
CA ALA A 33 30.93 43.64 -2.25
C ALA A 33 31.45 43.58 -3.69
N HIS A 34 31.39 42.42 -4.33
CA HIS A 34 31.81 42.27 -5.72
C HIS A 34 30.73 42.84 -6.67
N PRO A 35 31.08 43.56 -7.74
CA PRO A 35 30.10 44.14 -8.66
C PRO A 35 29.14 43.14 -9.30
N ALA A 36 29.57 41.90 -9.53
CA ALA A 36 28.71 40.85 -10.04
C ALA A 36 27.65 40.43 -9.01
N GLU A 37 28.04 40.16 -7.76
CA GLU A 37 27.12 39.80 -6.68
C GLU A 37 26.09 40.90 -6.40
N VAL A 38 26.49 42.17 -6.53
CA VAL A 38 25.58 43.31 -6.41
C VAL A 38 24.62 43.40 -7.60
N ALA A 39 25.07 43.06 -8.81
CA ALA A 39 24.21 43.02 -10.00
C ALA A 39 23.19 41.88 -9.89
N ASP A 40 23.62 40.69 -9.46
CA ASP A 40 22.74 39.53 -9.30
C ASP A 40 21.64 39.79 -8.26
N VAL A 41 22.00 40.41 -7.13
CA VAL A 41 21.00 40.80 -6.11
C VAL A 41 20.09 41.92 -6.59
N LEU A 42 20.60 42.89 -7.37
CA LEU A 42 19.73 43.91 -7.95
C LEU A 42 18.77 43.31 -8.96
N ASP A 43 19.23 42.41 -9.83
CA ASP A 43 18.40 41.71 -10.79
C ASP A 43 17.29 40.93 -10.04
N GLU A 44 17.65 40.20 -8.98
CA GLU A 44 16.71 39.51 -8.07
C GLU A 44 15.69 40.47 -7.42
N LEU A 45 16.12 41.68 -7.03
CA LEU A 45 15.25 42.70 -6.43
C LEU A 45 14.44 43.51 -7.47
N THR A 46 14.81 43.43 -8.75
CA THR A 46 14.08 44.08 -9.85
C THR A 46 12.99 43.23 -10.47
N GLU A 47 13.06 41.91 -10.32
CA GLU A 47 11.96 41.01 -10.67
C GLU A 47 10.84 41.17 -9.64
N ALA A 48 9.96 42.15 -9.87
CA ALA A 48 8.71 42.23 -9.12
C ALA A 48 7.91 40.93 -9.40
N PRO A 49 7.35 40.29 -8.36
CA PRO A 49 6.57 39.08 -8.54
C PRO A 49 5.40 39.32 -9.49
N LEU A 50 5.08 38.33 -10.33
CA LEU A 50 3.98 38.41 -11.28
C LEU A 50 2.67 38.84 -10.61
N THR A 51 2.00 39.84 -11.18
CA THR A 51 0.66 40.22 -10.74
C THR A 51 -0.38 39.23 -11.28
N GLU A 52 -1.57 39.19 -10.67
CA GLU A 52 -2.71 38.40 -11.18
C GLU A 52 -3.04 38.74 -12.64
N GLN A 53 -2.84 40.00 -13.05
CA GLN A 53 -3.05 40.41 -14.43
C GLN A 53 -1.97 39.86 -15.36
N ASP A 54 -0.70 39.83 -14.94
CA ASP A 54 0.40 39.24 -15.72
C ASP A 54 0.17 37.74 -15.94
N VAL A 55 -0.28 37.02 -14.90
CA VAL A 55 -0.66 35.61 -14.97
C VAL A 55 -1.77 35.39 -16.00
N ARG A 56 -2.84 36.20 -15.95
CA ARG A 56 -3.96 36.08 -16.90
C ARG A 56 -3.53 36.41 -18.32
N ASP A 57 -2.72 37.44 -18.53
CA ASP A 57 -2.22 37.82 -19.84
C ASP A 57 -1.32 36.74 -20.44
N HIS A 58 -0.51 36.07 -19.61
CA HIS A 58 0.24 34.88 -20.02
C HIS A 58 -0.69 33.76 -20.48
N TYR A 59 -1.72 33.41 -19.70
CA TYR A 59 -2.65 32.34 -20.08
C TYR A 59 -3.53 32.65 -21.29
N ARG A 60 -3.93 33.91 -21.49
CA ARG A 60 -4.58 34.36 -22.72
C ARG A 60 -3.68 34.11 -23.94
N ARG A 61 -2.37 34.38 -23.80
CA ARG A 61 -1.41 34.24 -24.88
C ARG A 61 -1.12 32.77 -25.22
N VAL A 62 -1.00 31.88 -24.22
CA VAL A 62 -0.63 30.47 -24.47
C VAL A 62 -1.84 29.59 -24.84
N GLY A 63 -3.07 30.07 -24.70
CA GLY A 63 -4.29 29.27 -24.87
C GLY A 63 -4.36 28.47 -26.17
N ASP A 64 -4.01 29.09 -27.31
CA ASP A 64 -4.00 28.40 -28.60
C ASP A 64 -2.94 27.29 -28.70
N ALA A 65 -1.81 27.44 -28.00
CA ALA A 65 -0.74 26.45 -27.98
C ALA A 65 -1.12 25.20 -27.16
N VAL A 66 -1.83 25.38 -26.04
CA VAL A 66 -2.20 24.28 -25.13
C VAL A 66 -3.53 23.63 -25.49
N ARG A 67 -4.38 24.29 -26.28
CA ARG A 67 -5.71 23.78 -26.67
C ARG A 67 -5.74 22.32 -27.18
N PRO A 68 -4.77 21.84 -28.00
CA PRO A 68 -4.78 20.45 -28.48
C PRO A 68 -4.67 19.40 -27.36
N LEU A 69 -4.19 19.78 -26.18
CA LEU A 69 -4.13 18.90 -25.01
C LEU A 69 -5.51 18.48 -24.51
N GLY A 70 -6.54 19.28 -24.79
CA GLY A 70 -7.86 19.11 -24.19
C GLY A 70 -8.68 17.95 -24.75
N ASP A 71 -8.28 17.35 -25.87
CA ASP A 71 -9.05 16.32 -26.59
C ASP A 71 -8.15 15.21 -27.10
N LEU A 72 -8.49 13.96 -26.77
CA LEU A 72 -7.91 12.76 -27.35
C LEU A 72 -9.01 11.96 -28.05
N ALA A 73 -9.03 12.03 -29.38
CA ALA A 73 -9.98 11.31 -30.23
C ALA A 73 -11.47 11.56 -29.83
N GLY A 74 -11.82 12.80 -29.48
CA GLY A 74 -13.16 13.15 -29.01
C GLY A 74 -13.42 12.91 -27.53
N ASN A 75 -12.40 12.48 -26.77
CA ASN A 75 -12.50 12.27 -25.32
C ASN A 75 -11.77 13.40 -24.60
N PRO A 76 -12.47 14.20 -23.78
CA PRO A 76 -11.86 15.33 -23.09
C PRO A 76 -11.01 14.93 -21.89
N THR A 77 -10.08 15.82 -21.52
CA THR A 77 -9.42 15.84 -20.20
C THR A 77 -9.90 17.02 -19.37
N MET A 78 -9.61 16.97 -18.07
CA MET A 78 -10.09 17.94 -17.11
C MET A 78 -9.11 19.09 -16.90
N LEU A 79 -9.62 20.29 -16.65
CA LEU A 79 -8.84 21.47 -16.27
C LEU A 79 -9.03 21.80 -14.79
N ILE A 80 -7.92 22.00 -14.09
CA ILE A 80 -7.92 22.39 -12.67
C ILE A 80 -7.06 23.65 -12.54
N ASN A 81 -7.57 24.69 -11.86
CA ASN A 81 -6.74 25.83 -11.46
C ASN A 81 -6.31 25.70 -10.01
N ASP A 82 -5.06 26.07 -9.73
CA ASP A 82 -4.52 26.26 -8.38
C ASP A 82 -4.76 25.05 -7.44
N LYS A 83 -4.69 23.83 -8.00
CA LYS A 83 -4.93 22.52 -7.33
C LYS A 83 -6.36 22.25 -6.83
N GLU A 84 -7.20 23.28 -6.67
CA GLU A 84 -8.51 23.18 -6.00
C GLU A 84 -9.71 23.57 -6.90
N GLY A 85 -9.46 24.21 -8.02
CA GLY A 85 -10.48 24.66 -8.96
C GLY A 85 -10.98 23.56 -9.91
N TRP A 86 -11.67 22.56 -9.37
CA TRP A 86 -12.10 21.37 -10.14
C TRP A 86 -13.40 21.57 -10.93
N TYR A 87 -14.32 22.42 -10.47
CA TYR A 87 -15.70 22.37 -10.91
C TYR A 87 -16.23 23.68 -11.47
N VAL A 88 -17.10 23.59 -12.46
CA VAL A 88 -18.00 24.68 -12.85
C VAL A 88 -19.18 24.67 -11.88
N THR A 89 -19.53 25.82 -11.33
CA THR A 89 -20.66 25.98 -10.40
C THR A 89 -21.71 26.90 -10.99
N ARG A 90 -22.99 26.54 -10.88
CA ARG A 90 -24.13 27.39 -11.24
C ARG A 90 -25.24 27.33 -10.19
N PRO A 91 -26.20 28.28 -10.17
CA PRO A 91 -27.40 28.14 -9.34
C PRO A 91 -28.19 26.89 -9.70
N ASN A 92 -28.66 26.15 -8.69
CA ASN A 92 -29.62 25.08 -8.90
C ASN A 92 -30.98 25.70 -9.21
N ILE A 93 -31.57 25.33 -10.36
CA ILE A 93 -32.83 25.90 -10.85
C ILE A 93 -33.93 24.86 -10.98
N ASP A 94 -33.72 23.61 -10.55
CA ASP A 94 -34.75 22.57 -10.58
C ASP A 94 -35.62 22.61 -9.31
N PRO A 95 -36.89 23.05 -9.40
CA PRO A 95 -37.77 23.19 -8.25
C PRO A 95 -38.57 21.89 -7.93
N ALA A 96 -38.24 20.75 -8.54
CA ALA A 96 -39.14 19.60 -8.59
C ALA A 96 -39.10 18.62 -7.40
N GLU A 97 -38.13 18.68 -6.49
CA GLU A 97 -38.03 17.73 -5.36
C GLU A 97 -37.84 18.44 -4.01
N GLU A 98 -38.62 18.02 -2.99
CA GLU A 98 -38.57 18.59 -1.63
C GLU A 98 -37.19 18.42 -0.95
N GLU A 99 -36.38 17.43 -1.35
CA GLU A 99 -34.99 17.20 -0.89
C GLU A 99 -33.96 18.09 -1.61
N ILE A 100 -34.17 18.42 -2.89
CA ILE A 100 -33.25 19.27 -3.69
C ILE A 100 -33.33 20.75 -3.25
N GLY A 101 -34.41 21.15 -2.56
CA GLY A 101 -34.56 22.49 -1.99
C GLY A 101 -33.47 22.90 -0.98
N GLU A 102 -32.69 21.95 -0.47
CA GLU A 102 -31.54 22.18 0.42
C GLU A 102 -30.24 22.50 -0.34
N TYR A 103 -30.17 22.16 -1.64
CA TYR A 103 -28.99 22.32 -2.49
C TYR A 103 -29.11 23.50 -3.45
N ASP A 104 -28.48 24.65 -3.12
CA ASP A 104 -28.69 25.91 -3.85
C ASP A 104 -27.82 26.06 -5.12
N LYS A 105 -26.88 25.15 -5.34
CA LYS A 105 -26.01 25.09 -6.53
C LYS A 105 -26.06 23.72 -7.21
N GLU A 106 -25.60 23.71 -8.45
CA GLU A 106 -25.15 22.49 -9.12
C GLU A 106 -23.73 22.67 -9.61
N ARG A 107 -22.96 21.58 -9.61
CA ARG A 107 -21.55 21.56 -10.03
C ARG A 107 -21.28 20.42 -11.01
N ARG A 108 -20.34 20.62 -11.93
CA ARG A 108 -19.80 19.56 -12.82
C ARG A 108 -18.28 19.69 -12.96
N ALA A 109 -17.60 18.61 -13.35
CA ALA A 109 -16.19 18.67 -13.69
C ALA A 109 -15.93 19.66 -14.85
N ARG A 110 -14.77 20.34 -14.81
CA ARG A 110 -14.33 21.27 -15.84
C ARG A 110 -13.71 20.55 -17.03
N ASP A 111 -14.17 20.85 -18.23
CA ASP A 111 -13.57 20.40 -19.47
C ASP A 111 -12.46 21.37 -19.88
N LEU A 112 -11.27 20.84 -20.20
CA LEU A 112 -10.12 21.68 -20.52
C LEU A 112 -10.35 22.57 -21.73
N THR A 113 -11.03 22.08 -22.76
CA THR A 113 -11.26 22.86 -23.98
C THR A 113 -12.41 23.85 -23.81
N ALA A 114 -13.51 23.40 -23.19
CA ALA A 114 -14.73 24.18 -23.10
C ALA A 114 -14.64 25.29 -22.04
N ASP A 115 -13.97 25.03 -20.92
CA ASP A 115 -13.98 25.93 -19.76
C ASP A 115 -12.68 26.77 -19.63
N TYR A 116 -11.68 26.58 -20.49
CA TYR A 116 -10.39 27.29 -20.43
C TYR A 116 -10.53 28.80 -20.31
N GLY A 117 -11.29 29.41 -21.22
CA GLY A 117 -11.43 30.87 -21.29
C GLY A 117 -12.05 31.44 -20.01
N ASP A 118 -13.10 30.80 -19.50
CA ASP A 118 -13.76 31.23 -18.27
C ASP A 118 -12.84 31.08 -17.05
N VAL A 119 -12.06 30.00 -16.98
CA VAL A 119 -11.07 29.81 -15.92
C VAL A 119 -9.98 30.89 -15.96
N VAL A 120 -9.43 31.17 -17.14
CA VAL A 120 -8.40 32.21 -17.31
C VAL A 120 -8.92 33.59 -16.92
N GLU A 121 -10.17 33.91 -17.25
CA GLU A 121 -10.73 35.23 -16.95
C GLU A 121 -11.18 35.39 -15.50
N LEU A 122 -11.68 34.33 -14.87
CA LEU A 122 -12.45 34.45 -13.63
C LEU A 122 -11.89 33.70 -12.43
N SER A 123 -11.00 32.72 -12.63
CA SER A 123 -10.67 31.75 -11.57
C SER A 123 -9.19 31.51 -11.35
N VAL A 124 -8.35 31.61 -12.38
CA VAL A 124 -6.91 31.33 -12.21
C VAL A 124 -6.23 32.42 -11.40
N GLU A 125 -5.54 32.00 -10.35
CA GLU A 125 -4.63 32.85 -9.59
C GLU A 125 -3.21 32.70 -10.09
N ARG A 126 -2.77 31.46 -10.37
CA ARG A 126 -1.40 31.21 -10.80
C ARG A 126 -1.18 29.99 -11.68
N THR A 127 -1.64 28.81 -11.28
CA THR A 127 -1.23 27.53 -11.90
C THR A 127 -2.41 26.84 -12.56
N LEU A 128 -2.21 26.27 -13.75
CA LEU A 128 -3.19 25.44 -14.42
C LEU A 128 -2.68 24.00 -14.57
N TYR A 129 -3.57 23.05 -14.31
CA TYR A 129 -3.29 21.63 -14.34
C TYR A 129 -4.23 20.93 -15.33
N ALA A 130 -3.71 19.86 -15.92
CA ALA A 130 -4.48 18.88 -16.67
C ALA A 130 -4.39 17.52 -15.97
N LEU A 131 -5.22 16.54 -16.40
CA LEU A 131 -5.11 15.17 -15.93
C LEU A 131 -4.30 14.30 -16.89
N THR A 132 -3.60 13.30 -16.36
CA THR A 132 -2.86 12.30 -17.15
C THR A 132 -3.77 11.31 -17.91
N SER A 133 -5.08 11.56 -17.91
CA SER A 133 -6.10 10.67 -18.46
C SER A 133 -7.23 11.44 -19.14
N TYR A 134 -7.91 10.74 -20.05
CA TYR A 134 -9.03 11.23 -20.84
C TYR A 134 -10.27 10.40 -20.54
N LYS A 135 -11.42 11.08 -20.53
CA LYS A 135 -12.68 10.53 -20.06
C LYS A 135 -13.74 10.61 -21.16
N ARG A 136 -14.79 9.80 -21.01
CA ARG A 136 -15.99 9.91 -21.82
C ARG A 136 -16.59 11.32 -21.68
N PRO A 137 -17.07 11.97 -22.77
CA PRO A 137 -17.66 13.30 -22.71
C PRO A 137 -18.79 13.45 -21.69
N GLU A 138 -19.60 12.41 -21.51
CA GLU A 138 -20.72 12.38 -20.57
C GLU A 138 -20.27 12.64 -19.12
N ALA A 139 -19.03 12.28 -18.78
CA ALA A 139 -18.46 12.53 -17.45
C ALA A 139 -18.44 14.02 -17.09
N PHE A 140 -18.26 14.89 -18.09
CA PHE A 140 -18.25 16.35 -17.96
C PHE A 140 -19.62 16.98 -18.11
N GLU A 141 -20.67 16.22 -18.40
CA GLU A 141 -22.04 16.72 -18.48
C GLU A 141 -22.86 16.44 -17.20
N ARG A 142 -22.31 15.64 -16.28
CA ARG A 142 -22.93 15.28 -15.00
C ARG A 142 -22.91 16.46 -14.02
N TRP A 143 -24.05 17.12 -13.88
CA TRP A 143 -24.31 18.11 -12.84
C TRP A 143 -24.77 17.42 -11.55
N GLN A 144 -24.12 17.75 -10.44
CA GLN A 144 -24.46 17.27 -9.10
C GLN A 144 -24.90 18.44 -8.23
N ALA A 145 -26.03 18.29 -7.55
CA ALA A 145 -26.55 19.27 -6.62
C ALA A 145 -25.59 19.44 -5.42
N ALA A 146 -25.33 20.69 -5.03
CA ALA A 146 -24.40 21.03 -3.97
C ALA A 146 -24.79 22.33 -3.25
N THR A 147 -24.40 22.45 -1.98
CA THR A 147 -24.51 23.69 -1.20
C THR A 147 -23.15 24.01 -0.61
N PHE A 148 -22.78 25.28 -0.60
CA PHE A 148 -21.54 25.71 0.03
C PHE A 148 -21.73 25.85 1.54
N ASP A 149 -21.07 24.97 2.29
CA ASP A 149 -20.94 25.10 3.73
C ASP A 149 -19.92 26.20 4.04
N ARG A 150 -20.36 27.25 4.76
CA ARG A 150 -19.51 28.38 5.13
C ARG A 150 -18.69 28.14 6.40
N GLU A 151 -19.08 27.18 7.22
CA GLU A 151 -18.32 26.81 8.42
C GLU A 151 -17.13 25.95 8.01
N GLU A 152 -17.36 24.97 7.15
CA GLU A 152 -16.33 24.04 6.65
C GLU A 152 -15.60 24.56 5.40
N MET A 153 -16.06 25.68 4.82
CA MET A 153 -15.49 26.32 3.62
C MET A 153 -15.40 25.37 2.40
N GLN A 154 -16.34 24.44 2.28
CA GLN A 154 -16.39 23.44 1.20
C GLN A 154 -17.82 23.22 0.70
N TYR A 155 -17.96 22.45 -0.37
CA TYR A 155 -19.28 22.10 -0.91
C TYR A 155 -19.71 20.74 -0.37
N GLU A 156 -20.88 20.71 0.26
CA GLU A 156 -21.63 19.49 0.51
C GLU A 156 -22.40 19.11 -0.75
N TYR A 157 -22.44 17.82 -1.08
CA TYR A 157 -23.09 17.29 -2.27
C TYR A 157 -24.26 16.40 -1.89
N ALA A 158 -25.32 16.43 -2.69
CA ALA A 158 -26.49 15.58 -2.48
C ALA A 158 -26.17 14.07 -2.60
N ASP A 159 -25.19 13.74 -3.44
CA ASP A 159 -24.70 12.39 -3.65
C ASP A 159 -23.16 12.41 -3.57
N GLU A 160 -22.46 12.26 -4.70
CA GLU A 160 -21.01 12.30 -4.76
C GLU A 160 -20.47 13.53 -5.51
N LYS A 161 -19.18 13.80 -5.31
CA LYS A 161 -18.47 14.83 -6.08
C LYS A 161 -18.52 14.46 -7.57
N PRO A 162 -18.80 15.41 -8.49
CA PRO A 162 -18.92 15.15 -9.92
C PRO A 162 -17.56 14.93 -10.61
N SER A 163 -16.54 14.48 -9.88
CA SER A 163 -15.24 14.10 -10.45
C SER A 163 -15.41 12.81 -11.26
N PRO A 164 -14.83 12.70 -12.47
CA PRO A 164 -14.86 11.47 -13.22
C PRO A 164 -14.30 10.27 -12.45
N ASN A 165 -14.95 9.12 -12.57
CA ASN A 165 -14.61 7.87 -11.90
C ASN A 165 -13.85 6.91 -12.83
N LYS A 166 -13.44 5.74 -12.31
CA LYS A 166 -12.66 4.74 -13.08
C LYS A 166 -13.43 4.25 -14.31
N ASP A 167 -14.74 4.15 -14.23
CA ASP A 167 -15.62 3.74 -15.34
C ASP A 167 -15.72 4.78 -16.45
N ASP A 168 -15.36 6.03 -16.20
CA ASP A 168 -15.28 7.06 -17.24
C ASP A 168 -13.99 7.04 -18.05
N LEU A 169 -12.97 6.29 -17.60
CA LEU A 169 -11.67 6.25 -18.26
C LEU A 169 -11.81 5.69 -19.68
N VAL A 170 -11.25 6.43 -20.64
CA VAL A 170 -11.12 6.01 -22.04
C VAL A 170 -9.65 5.87 -22.43
N ALA A 171 -8.77 6.68 -21.83
CA ALA A 171 -7.33 6.57 -21.97
C ALA A 171 -6.64 7.10 -20.70
N VAL A 172 -5.49 6.51 -20.38
CA VAL A 172 -4.63 6.93 -19.27
C VAL A 172 -3.16 6.71 -19.65
N SER A 173 -2.34 7.69 -19.33
CA SER A 173 -0.88 7.62 -19.44
C SER A 173 -0.33 6.97 -18.17
N ALA A 174 0.60 6.02 -18.30
CA ALA A 174 1.58 5.81 -17.23
C ALA A 174 2.37 7.12 -17.10
N TRP A 175 2.62 7.57 -15.89
CA TRP A 175 3.22 8.87 -15.64
C TRP A 175 4.17 8.86 -14.44
N GLY A 176 5.19 9.69 -14.51
CA GLY A 176 6.14 9.93 -13.41
C GLY A 176 6.37 11.41 -13.16
N ASP A 177 6.28 11.81 -11.89
CA ASP A 177 6.91 13.03 -11.40
C ASP A 177 8.34 12.68 -11.03
N ILE A 178 9.34 13.25 -11.69
CA ILE A 178 10.75 12.97 -11.37
C ILE A 178 11.37 14.28 -10.93
N ASP A 179 11.16 14.57 -9.66
CA ASP A 179 11.60 15.79 -9.03
C ASP A 179 13.09 15.74 -8.71
N LEU A 180 13.77 16.89 -8.77
CA LEU A 180 15.05 17.01 -8.07
C LEU A 180 14.83 16.83 -6.57
N ALA A 181 15.84 16.41 -5.82
CA ALA A 181 15.79 16.49 -4.36
C ALA A 181 15.46 17.95 -3.92
N ASP A 182 14.63 18.12 -2.89
CA ASP A 182 14.07 19.44 -2.54
C ASP A 182 15.14 20.50 -2.25
N GLU A 183 16.26 20.09 -1.67
CA GLU A 183 17.43 20.93 -1.41
C GLU A 183 18.20 21.36 -2.67
N LEU A 184 17.98 20.68 -3.79
CA LEU A 184 18.53 21.00 -5.11
C LEU A 184 17.57 21.86 -5.93
N LYS A 185 16.25 21.71 -5.78
CA LYS A 185 15.23 22.46 -6.54
C LYS A 185 15.46 23.98 -6.51
N THR A 186 15.68 24.54 -5.33
CA THR A 186 15.89 26.00 -5.15
C THR A 186 17.22 26.50 -5.71
N ARG A 187 18.21 25.62 -5.85
CA ARG A 187 19.54 25.91 -6.40
C ARG A 187 19.67 25.46 -7.83
N ARG A 188 18.58 25.04 -8.47
CA ARG A 188 18.59 24.42 -9.79
C ARG A 188 19.45 25.19 -10.81
N PRO A 189 19.36 26.53 -10.96
CA PRO A 189 20.22 27.27 -11.89
C PRO A 189 21.72 27.15 -11.62
N ASP A 190 22.10 26.99 -10.36
CA ASP A 190 23.48 27.04 -9.86
C ASP A 190 24.06 25.66 -9.51
N LEU A 191 23.42 24.57 -9.94
CA LEU A 191 23.95 23.22 -9.70
C LEU A 191 25.31 23.04 -10.38
N ASP A 192 26.16 22.21 -9.77
CA ASP A 192 27.43 21.86 -10.39
C ASP A 192 27.23 20.89 -11.57
N ALA A 193 28.28 20.77 -12.40
CA ALA A 193 28.22 19.97 -13.62
C ALA A 193 27.98 18.48 -13.37
N ASP A 194 28.44 17.94 -12.23
CA ASP A 194 28.30 16.53 -11.91
C ASP A 194 26.85 16.25 -11.48
N THR A 195 26.26 17.10 -10.62
CA THR A 195 24.85 17.01 -10.23
C THR A 195 23.91 17.11 -11.43
N TYR A 196 24.16 18.04 -12.35
CA TYR A 196 23.40 18.12 -13.62
C TYR A 196 23.55 16.84 -14.44
N SER A 197 24.78 16.33 -14.58
CA SER A 197 25.04 15.11 -15.34
C SER A 197 24.31 13.90 -14.75
N THR A 198 24.26 13.79 -13.41
CA THR A 198 23.51 12.73 -12.72
C THR A 198 22.01 12.87 -12.97
N ALA A 199 21.44 14.06 -12.81
CA ALA A 199 20.02 14.30 -13.07
C ALA A 199 19.63 13.98 -14.53
N GLU A 200 20.40 14.48 -15.51
CA GLU A 200 20.16 14.23 -16.94
C GLU A 200 20.29 12.72 -17.27
N THR A 201 21.27 12.03 -16.70
CA THR A 201 21.45 10.58 -16.91
C THR A 201 20.34 9.75 -16.27
N ALA A 202 19.88 10.12 -15.06
CA ALA A 202 18.77 9.46 -14.40
C ALA A 202 17.47 9.65 -15.18
N LEU A 203 17.18 10.88 -15.64
CA LEU A 203 16.03 11.17 -16.49
C LEU A 203 16.05 10.37 -17.80
N GLU A 204 17.21 10.28 -18.46
CA GLU A 204 17.40 9.45 -19.67
C GLU A 204 17.08 7.97 -19.38
N ALA A 205 17.54 7.44 -18.25
CA ALA A 205 17.27 6.06 -17.84
C ALA A 205 15.79 5.81 -17.52
N TYR A 206 15.10 6.80 -16.92
CA TYR A 206 13.65 6.71 -16.75
C TYR A 206 12.91 6.77 -18.08
N ILE A 207 13.30 7.65 -19.01
CA ILE A 207 12.72 7.67 -20.37
C ILE A 207 12.88 6.30 -21.04
N ASP A 208 14.02 5.63 -20.86
CA ASP A 208 14.22 4.27 -21.35
C ASP A 208 13.30 3.25 -20.70
N ALA A 209 13.03 3.36 -19.39
CA ALA A 209 12.06 2.48 -18.72
C ALA A 209 10.62 2.69 -19.25
N PHE A 210 10.20 3.94 -19.49
CA PHE A 210 8.92 4.21 -20.15
C PHE A 210 8.90 3.68 -21.58
N ALA A 211 10.01 3.80 -22.31
CA ALA A 211 10.13 3.30 -23.67
C ALA A 211 10.10 1.77 -23.73
N GLU A 212 10.66 1.08 -22.73
CA GLU A 212 10.55 -0.37 -22.58
C GLU A 212 9.08 -0.77 -22.40
N LEU A 213 8.36 -0.13 -21.48
CA LEU A 213 6.93 -0.39 -21.25
C LEU A 213 6.05 -0.13 -22.47
N TYR A 214 6.36 0.91 -23.26
CA TYR A 214 5.57 1.31 -24.43
C TYR A 214 6.12 0.75 -25.77
N GLY A 215 7.18 -0.05 -25.73
CA GLY A 215 7.83 -0.63 -26.91
C GLY A 215 8.57 0.36 -27.81
N GLY A 216 8.84 1.58 -27.35
CA GLY A 216 9.61 2.57 -28.09
C GLY A 216 9.56 3.98 -27.51
N ARG A 217 10.66 4.75 -27.71
CA ARG A 217 10.77 6.16 -27.28
C ARG A 217 9.85 7.11 -28.05
N ASP A 218 9.39 6.73 -29.25
CA ASP A 218 8.43 7.52 -30.04
C ASP A 218 7.07 7.67 -29.36
N ALA A 219 6.73 6.75 -28.46
CA ALA A 219 5.54 6.79 -27.63
C ALA A 219 5.80 7.38 -26.22
N VAL A 220 6.94 8.05 -26.00
CA VAL A 220 7.28 8.68 -24.71
C VAL A 220 7.39 10.18 -24.87
N TYR A 221 6.79 10.91 -23.96
CA TYR A 221 6.76 12.37 -23.92
C TYR A 221 7.29 12.86 -22.58
N ALA A 222 7.90 14.04 -22.57
CA ALA A 222 8.37 14.65 -21.34
C ALA A 222 8.13 16.17 -21.30
N LEU A 223 8.01 16.69 -20.08
CA LEU A 223 7.95 18.12 -19.77
C LEU A 223 8.97 18.45 -18.68
N ASP A 224 9.60 19.61 -18.76
CA ASP A 224 10.29 20.23 -17.64
C ASP A 224 9.23 20.82 -16.71
N SER A 225 9.13 20.33 -15.48
CA SER A 225 8.12 20.73 -14.49
C SER A 225 8.52 21.95 -13.66
N VAL A 226 9.68 22.57 -13.98
CA VAL A 226 10.42 23.58 -13.20
C VAL A 226 11.18 22.99 -12.00
N GLY A 227 10.55 22.13 -11.21
CA GLY A 227 11.20 21.45 -10.08
C GLY A 227 11.84 20.09 -10.43
N GLY A 228 11.42 19.52 -11.56
CA GLY A 228 11.72 18.17 -12.00
C GLY A 228 11.41 17.98 -13.48
N ALA A 229 11.16 16.74 -13.87
CA ALA A 229 10.56 16.42 -15.14
C ALA A 229 9.30 15.57 -14.96
N TYR A 230 8.30 15.80 -15.80
CA TYR A 230 7.21 14.88 -15.99
C TYR A 230 7.52 13.97 -17.17
N ILE A 231 7.39 12.65 -17.00
CA ILE A 231 7.49 11.68 -18.09
C ILE A 231 6.13 11.00 -18.28
N PHE A 232 5.74 10.82 -19.53
CA PHE A 232 4.47 10.25 -19.94
C PHE A 232 4.70 9.17 -20.99
N GLY A 233 3.98 8.07 -20.88
CA GLY A 233 3.70 7.25 -22.05
C GLY A 233 2.53 7.81 -22.86
N ALA A 234 2.46 7.46 -24.14
CA ALA A 234 1.43 7.94 -25.05
C ALA A 234 0.03 7.54 -24.55
N PRO A 235 -0.86 8.47 -24.17
CA PRO A 235 -2.14 8.13 -23.54
C PRO A 235 -3.03 7.30 -24.49
N GLU A 236 -2.92 7.51 -25.80
CA GLU A 236 -3.69 6.78 -26.80
C GLU A 236 -3.41 5.27 -26.82
N ALA A 237 -2.25 4.83 -26.32
CA ALA A 237 -1.89 3.42 -26.30
C ALA A 237 -2.85 2.57 -25.46
N THR A 238 -3.62 3.19 -24.56
CA THR A 238 -4.66 2.50 -23.76
C THR A 238 -6.08 2.65 -24.35
N LEU A 239 -6.28 3.41 -25.43
CA LEU A 239 -7.57 3.51 -26.12
C LEU A 239 -8.13 2.15 -26.58
N PRO A 240 -7.31 1.19 -27.11
CA PRO A 240 -7.82 -0.10 -27.53
C PRO A 240 -8.51 -0.86 -26.40
N ILE A 241 -8.00 -0.78 -25.17
CA ILE A 241 -8.60 -1.39 -23.98
C ILE A 241 -10.02 -0.85 -23.79
N ALA A 242 -10.20 0.48 -23.83
CA ALA A 242 -11.52 1.07 -23.65
C ALA A 242 -12.52 0.65 -24.75
N ARG A 243 -12.04 0.42 -25.98
CA ARG A 243 -12.87 -0.02 -27.10
C ARG A 243 -13.26 -1.50 -26.97
N GLU A 244 -12.34 -2.36 -26.58
CA GLU A 244 -12.60 -3.78 -26.38
C GLU A 244 -13.64 -3.99 -25.27
N PHE A 245 -13.48 -3.31 -24.14
CA PHE A 245 -14.40 -3.38 -23.00
C PHE A 245 -15.49 -2.29 -23.05
N ALA A 246 -15.84 -1.79 -24.23
CA ALA A 246 -16.89 -0.76 -24.35
C ALA A 246 -18.28 -1.29 -23.94
N GLY A 247 -18.52 -2.60 -24.16
CA GLY A 247 -19.77 -3.27 -23.84
C GLY A 247 -20.02 -3.52 -22.34
N ASP A 248 -18.97 -3.45 -21.52
CA ASP A 248 -19.04 -3.66 -20.07
C ASP A 248 -18.22 -2.58 -19.34
N PRO A 249 -18.90 -1.53 -18.82
CA PRO A 249 -18.23 -0.46 -18.08
C PRO A 249 -17.50 -0.92 -16.82
N GLU A 250 -17.95 -2.01 -16.19
CA GLU A 250 -17.32 -2.52 -14.97
C GLU A 250 -15.99 -3.19 -15.30
N ASP A 251 -15.96 -4.05 -16.33
CA ASP A 251 -14.74 -4.68 -16.81
C ASP A 251 -13.73 -3.63 -17.30
N ARG A 252 -14.18 -2.62 -18.06
CA ARG A 252 -13.31 -1.50 -18.47
C ARG A 252 -12.71 -0.81 -17.25
N ALA A 253 -13.51 -0.50 -16.23
CA ALA A 253 -13.03 0.15 -15.02
C ALA A 253 -12.01 -0.71 -14.25
N ARG A 254 -12.23 -2.04 -14.20
CA ARG A 254 -11.33 -3.00 -13.57
C ARG A 254 -9.99 -3.07 -14.31
N VAL A 255 -10.00 -3.20 -15.63
CA VAL A 255 -8.77 -3.26 -16.45
C VAL A 255 -8.01 -1.94 -16.41
N MET A 256 -8.68 -0.79 -16.60
CA MET A 256 -8.04 0.52 -16.50
C MET A 256 -7.48 0.80 -15.10
N GLY A 257 -8.20 0.36 -14.06
CA GLY A 257 -7.71 0.40 -12.68
C GLY A 257 -6.45 -0.45 -12.48
N ALA A 258 -6.45 -1.67 -13.01
CA ALA A 258 -5.30 -2.56 -12.94
C ALA A 258 -4.10 -2.05 -13.76
N PHE A 259 -4.32 -1.41 -14.92
CA PHE A 259 -3.26 -0.72 -15.65
C PHE A 259 -2.57 0.34 -14.77
N ILE A 260 -3.35 1.19 -14.11
CA ILE A 260 -2.82 2.23 -13.20
C ILE A 260 -1.98 1.59 -12.08
N GLU A 261 -2.54 0.58 -11.40
CA GLU A 261 -1.88 -0.09 -10.29
C GLU A 261 -0.58 -0.78 -10.72
N ARG A 262 -0.62 -1.57 -11.80
CA ARG A 262 0.54 -2.28 -12.34
C ARG A 262 1.59 -1.34 -12.93
N SER A 263 1.19 -0.21 -13.50
CA SER A 263 2.15 0.81 -13.96
C SER A 263 2.93 1.42 -12.79
N ASN A 264 2.30 1.60 -11.62
CA ASN A 264 3.00 2.09 -10.43
C ASN A 264 4.01 1.06 -9.90
N GLU A 265 3.64 -0.22 -9.91
CA GLU A 265 4.54 -1.32 -9.52
C GLU A 265 5.74 -1.40 -10.47
N TYR A 266 5.49 -1.41 -11.79
CA TYR A 266 6.54 -1.40 -12.80
C TYR A 266 7.51 -0.22 -12.65
N LEU A 267 7.00 0.98 -12.39
CA LEU A 267 7.84 2.18 -12.26
C LEU A 267 8.67 2.19 -10.96
N LYS A 268 8.17 1.60 -9.87
CA LYS A 268 8.96 1.38 -8.66
C LYS A 268 10.11 0.39 -8.91
N GLU A 269 9.84 -0.69 -9.63
CA GLU A 269 10.91 -1.62 -10.04
C GLU A 269 11.90 -0.95 -11.01
N ALA A 270 11.43 -0.04 -11.87
CA ALA A 270 12.29 0.77 -12.71
C ALA A 270 13.18 1.71 -11.90
N GLU A 271 12.66 2.34 -10.84
CA GLU A 271 13.44 3.17 -9.92
C GLU A 271 14.58 2.37 -9.26
N GLU A 272 14.32 1.15 -8.79
CA GLU A 272 15.39 0.28 -8.26
C GLU A 272 16.49 0.02 -9.30
N ARG A 273 16.10 -0.25 -10.56
CA ARG A 273 17.04 -0.44 -11.67
C ARG A 273 17.84 0.82 -11.98
N VAL A 274 17.19 1.99 -11.99
CA VAL A 274 17.84 3.29 -12.27
C VAL A 274 18.83 3.64 -11.16
N ASN A 275 18.42 3.51 -9.89
CA ASN A 275 19.28 3.77 -8.73
C ASN A 275 20.50 2.82 -8.68
N ALA A 276 20.36 1.59 -9.19
CA ALA A 276 21.47 0.67 -9.32
C ALA A 276 22.41 0.97 -10.51
N ALA A 277 21.90 1.64 -11.56
CA ALA A 277 22.63 1.89 -12.80
C ALA A 277 23.29 3.27 -12.87
N VAL A 278 22.74 4.26 -12.16
CA VAL A 278 23.18 5.66 -12.18
C VAL A 278 23.66 6.03 -10.77
N ASP A 279 24.98 6.23 -10.65
CA ASP A 279 25.60 6.64 -9.38
C ASP A 279 24.95 7.93 -8.85
N ASP A 280 24.65 7.95 -7.55
CA ASP A 280 24.03 9.06 -6.81
C ASP A 280 22.62 9.47 -7.28
N ALA A 281 21.95 8.69 -8.13
CA ALA A 281 20.60 9.03 -8.61
C ALA A 281 19.59 9.26 -7.49
N SER A 282 19.59 8.39 -6.46
CA SER A 282 18.69 8.50 -5.31
C SER A 282 18.93 9.73 -4.43
N GLU A 283 20.09 10.37 -4.54
CA GLU A 283 20.42 11.62 -3.83
C GLU A 283 20.05 12.86 -4.66
N VAL A 284 19.85 12.71 -5.97
CA VAL A 284 19.66 13.82 -6.92
C VAL A 284 18.22 13.92 -7.41
N VAL A 285 17.56 12.79 -7.68
CA VAL A 285 16.19 12.74 -8.19
C VAL A 285 15.31 11.83 -7.35
N HIS A 286 14.11 12.31 -7.00
CA HIS A 286 13.12 11.60 -6.19
C HIS A 286 11.83 11.44 -6.99
N PRO A 287 11.58 10.25 -7.56
CA PRO A 287 10.35 10.01 -8.31
C PRO A 287 9.09 9.89 -7.42
N ASP A 288 7.95 10.38 -7.90
CA ASP A 288 6.60 10.09 -7.38
C ASP A 288 5.75 9.38 -8.44
N TRP A 289 5.51 8.09 -8.20
CA TRP A 289 4.73 7.21 -9.07
C TRP A 289 3.24 7.15 -8.72
N ALA A 290 2.65 8.07 -7.96
CA ALA A 290 1.25 7.94 -7.51
C ALA A 290 0.20 8.23 -8.62
N ASN A 291 0.22 7.44 -9.70
CA ASN A 291 -0.80 7.42 -10.74
C ASN A 291 -2.16 7.04 -10.15
N ASN A 292 -3.20 7.72 -10.63
CA ASN A 292 -4.59 7.48 -10.25
C ASN A 292 -5.51 8.03 -11.34
N PRO A 293 -6.82 7.72 -11.33
CA PRO A 293 -7.76 8.13 -12.38
C PRO A 293 -7.82 9.63 -12.63
N ASN A 294 -7.49 10.45 -11.62
CA ASN A 294 -7.52 11.90 -11.70
C ASN A 294 -6.17 12.50 -11.27
N ARG A 295 -5.06 11.86 -11.66
CA ARG A 295 -3.71 12.39 -11.40
C ARG A 295 -3.51 13.69 -12.17
N GLN A 296 -3.23 14.76 -11.42
CA GLN A 296 -2.97 16.09 -11.96
C GLN A 296 -1.49 16.23 -12.31
N TYR A 297 -1.21 17.00 -13.37
CA TYR A 297 0.11 17.54 -13.66
C TYR A 297 -0.03 18.98 -14.14
N LYS A 298 0.99 19.82 -13.91
CA LYS A 298 0.98 21.20 -14.41
C LYS A 298 1.02 21.14 -15.94
N MET A 299 0.02 21.72 -16.60
CA MET A 299 -0.06 21.63 -18.06
C MET A 299 1.12 22.38 -18.71
N PRO A 300 1.48 22.08 -19.97
CA PRO A 300 2.51 22.85 -20.69
C PRO A 300 2.20 24.35 -20.65
N MET A 301 3.25 25.17 -20.48
CA MET A 301 3.18 26.62 -20.26
C MET A 301 2.49 27.06 -18.96
N SER A 302 2.12 26.16 -18.05
CA SER A 302 1.67 26.56 -16.72
C SER A 302 2.79 27.23 -15.95
N ILE A 303 2.48 28.33 -15.27
CA ILE A 303 3.38 29.00 -14.32
C ILE A 303 3.48 28.13 -13.07
N HIS A 304 4.67 28.00 -12.51
CA HIS A 304 4.91 27.26 -11.27
C HIS A 304 4.33 28.01 -10.05
N ALA A 305 3.83 27.27 -9.05
CA ALA A 305 3.22 27.86 -7.85
C ALA A 305 4.17 28.81 -7.11
N ASP A 306 5.44 28.42 -6.97
CA ASP A 306 6.43 29.14 -6.16
C ASP A 306 7.53 29.85 -6.98
N HIS A 307 7.52 29.72 -8.32
CA HIS A 307 8.56 30.27 -9.19
C HIS A 307 7.96 30.97 -10.40
N ASP A 308 8.53 32.10 -10.82
CA ASP A 308 8.14 32.84 -12.04
C ASP A 308 8.73 32.17 -13.30
N ALA A 309 8.53 30.86 -13.40
CA ALA A 309 8.95 30.00 -14.49
C ALA A 309 7.79 29.13 -14.99
N VAL A 310 7.88 28.69 -16.25
CA VAL A 310 6.85 27.90 -16.91
C VAL A 310 7.28 26.48 -17.19
N VAL A 311 6.30 25.57 -17.19
CA VAL A 311 6.45 24.19 -17.65
C VAL A 311 6.71 24.17 -19.16
N THR A 312 7.75 23.48 -19.64
CA THR A 312 8.08 23.47 -21.08
C THR A 312 8.26 22.06 -21.64
N PRO A 313 8.06 21.83 -22.94
CA PRO A 313 8.40 20.56 -23.58
C PRO A 313 9.87 20.18 -23.40
N LEU A 314 10.12 18.97 -22.90
CA LEU A 314 11.45 18.37 -22.78
C LEU A 314 11.67 17.34 -23.89
N SER A 315 12.88 17.29 -24.46
CA SER A 315 13.22 16.30 -25.49
C SER A 315 13.51 14.95 -24.86
N THR A 316 12.91 13.89 -25.41
CA THR A 316 13.14 12.50 -25.01
C THR A 316 14.30 11.82 -25.75
N ASP A 317 14.88 12.48 -26.76
CA ASP A 317 16.05 12.00 -27.53
C ASP A 317 17.37 12.59 -27.03
N SER A 318 17.30 13.72 -26.32
CA SER A 318 18.44 14.47 -25.83
C SER A 318 17.99 15.28 -24.63
N VAL A 319 17.98 14.65 -23.46
CA VAL A 319 17.58 15.33 -22.22
C VAL A 319 18.58 16.44 -21.92
N THR A 320 18.06 17.66 -21.73
CA THR A 320 18.84 18.78 -21.23
C THR A 320 18.01 19.49 -20.19
N TYR A 321 18.51 19.51 -18.97
CA TYR A 321 17.72 19.81 -17.78
C TYR A 321 18.51 20.76 -16.88
N ARG A 322 18.59 22.04 -17.29
CA ARG A 322 19.42 23.06 -16.65
C ARG A 322 18.61 24.17 -16.01
N GLU A 323 18.40 25.27 -16.72
CA GLU A 323 17.70 26.44 -16.21
C GLU A 323 16.19 26.35 -16.51
N PRO A 324 15.32 26.56 -15.50
CA PRO A 324 13.90 26.75 -15.74
C PRO A 324 13.65 27.91 -16.71
N THR A 325 12.63 27.80 -17.55
CA THR A 325 12.27 28.87 -18.49
C THR A 325 11.46 29.95 -17.78
N PRO A 326 11.95 31.19 -17.63
CA PRO A 326 11.20 32.27 -17.00
C PRO A 326 9.93 32.64 -17.80
N VAL A 327 8.89 33.14 -17.14
CA VAL A 327 7.65 33.56 -17.83
C VAL A 327 7.92 34.59 -18.93
N GLY A 328 8.83 35.54 -18.69
CA GLY A 328 9.21 36.56 -19.66
C GLY A 328 9.96 36.02 -20.89
N ALA A 329 10.50 34.80 -20.84
CA ALA A 329 11.21 34.15 -21.94
C ALA A 329 10.28 33.38 -22.89
N VAL A 330 8.98 33.35 -22.62
CA VAL A 330 7.99 32.69 -23.48
C VAL A 330 7.86 33.47 -24.79
N ASP A 331 8.40 32.93 -25.87
CA ASP A 331 8.33 33.48 -27.22
C ASP A 331 7.48 32.62 -28.16
N GLU A 332 7.25 33.10 -29.39
CA GLU A 332 6.42 32.40 -30.36
C GLU A 332 7.02 31.03 -30.78
N ASP A 333 8.34 30.89 -30.77
CA ASP A 333 9.02 29.63 -31.11
C ASP A 333 8.78 28.57 -30.02
N LEU A 334 8.78 28.97 -28.75
CA LEU A 334 8.38 28.11 -27.63
C LEU A 334 6.89 27.76 -27.71
N LEU A 335 6.01 28.71 -28.01
CA LEU A 335 4.57 28.44 -28.18
C LEU A 335 4.31 27.43 -29.32
N ASP A 336 4.98 27.60 -30.46
CA ASP A 336 4.86 26.67 -31.59
C ASP A 336 5.41 25.27 -31.27
N ARG A 337 6.44 25.18 -30.42
CA ARG A 337 6.98 23.91 -29.94
C ARG A 337 6.01 23.24 -28.97
N THR A 338 5.47 23.99 -28.02
CA THR A 338 4.43 23.52 -27.09
C THR A 338 3.22 23.00 -27.85
N ARG A 339 2.74 23.75 -28.83
CA ARG A 339 1.62 23.32 -29.68
C ARG A 339 1.87 21.99 -30.35
N ARG A 340 3.05 21.83 -30.98
CA ARG A 340 3.45 20.57 -31.62
C ARG A 340 3.57 19.42 -30.64
N TRP A 341 4.02 19.70 -29.41
CA TRP A 341 4.06 18.71 -28.34
C TRP A 341 2.64 18.27 -27.97
N CYS A 342 1.73 19.20 -27.69
CA CYS A 342 0.33 18.88 -27.36
C CYS A 342 -0.37 18.13 -28.51
N GLU A 343 -0.20 18.56 -29.76
CA GLU A 343 -0.75 17.90 -30.95
C GLU A 343 -0.16 16.52 -31.24
N SER A 344 1.01 16.20 -30.68
CA SER A 344 1.62 14.87 -30.80
C SER A 344 1.17 13.99 -29.63
N PHE A 345 1.18 14.52 -28.41
CA PHE A 345 0.73 13.85 -27.20
C PHE A 345 -0.73 13.37 -27.27
N THR A 346 -1.60 14.09 -27.98
CA THR A 346 -3.01 13.70 -28.16
C THR A 346 -3.31 13.07 -29.52
N ARG A 347 -2.27 12.71 -30.28
CA ARG A 347 -2.46 12.09 -31.59
C ARG A 347 -2.63 10.59 -31.46
N VAL A 348 -3.58 10.05 -32.22
CA VAL A 348 -3.75 8.59 -32.32
C VAL A 348 -2.71 8.01 -33.28
N GLN A 349 -1.55 7.58 -32.76
CA GLN A 349 -0.48 6.95 -33.56
C GLN A 349 0.04 5.63 -33.00
N HIS A 350 -0.06 5.42 -31.69
CA HIS A 350 0.60 4.31 -30.99
C HIS A 350 -0.39 3.32 -30.35
N GLU A 351 -1.57 3.13 -30.94
CA GLU A 351 -2.57 2.18 -30.43
C GLU A 351 -2.08 0.72 -30.45
N ASP A 352 -1.19 0.39 -31.38
CA ASP A 352 -0.57 -0.93 -31.48
C ASP A 352 0.34 -1.27 -30.28
N ARG A 353 0.78 -0.25 -29.53
CA ARG A 353 1.63 -0.44 -28.34
C ARG A 353 0.89 -1.07 -27.16
N VAL A 354 -0.44 -1.16 -27.21
CA VAL A 354 -1.25 -1.87 -26.19
C VAL A 354 -0.75 -3.31 -26.00
N ASP A 355 -0.28 -3.96 -27.06
CA ASP A 355 0.19 -5.33 -27.01
C ASP A 355 1.45 -5.46 -26.14
N GLU A 356 2.44 -4.59 -26.34
CA GLU A 356 3.67 -4.55 -25.52
C GLU A 356 3.38 -4.17 -24.07
N ILE A 357 2.47 -3.21 -23.86
CA ILE A 357 2.04 -2.79 -22.53
C ILE A 357 1.43 -3.98 -21.78
N VAL A 358 0.53 -4.73 -22.42
CA VAL A 358 -0.12 -5.88 -21.79
C VAL A 358 0.86 -7.02 -21.58
N ALA A 359 1.76 -7.28 -22.53
CA ALA A 359 2.83 -8.27 -22.39
C ALA A 359 3.74 -7.97 -21.18
N THR A 360 4.06 -6.69 -20.97
CA THR A 360 4.93 -6.25 -19.87
C THR A 360 4.20 -6.27 -18.53
N LEU A 361 2.96 -5.77 -18.47
CA LEU A 361 2.25 -5.61 -17.21
C LEU A 361 1.47 -6.87 -16.79
N TRP A 362 1.08 -7.76 -17.70
CA TRP A 362 0.40 -9.04 -17.40
C TRP A 362 1.17 -10.23 -18.01
N PRO A 363 2.45 -10.43 -17.65
CA PRO A 363 3.30 -11.42 -18.31
C PRO A 363 2.74 -12.84 -18.18
N ASP A 364 2.16 -13.19 -17.03
CA ASP A 364 1.61 -14.53 -16.77
C ASP A 364 0.40 -14.87 -17.66
N TYR A 365 -0.47 -13.89 -17.92
CA TYR A 365 -1.65 -14.07 -18.78
C TYR A 365 -1.30 -13.93 -20.26
N TYR A 366 -0.32 -13.09 -20.57
CA TYR A 366 0.11 -12.89 -21.95
C TYR A 366 0.90 -14.09 -22.49
N ALA A 367 1.68 -14.79 -21.65
CA ALA A 367 2.52 -15.92 -22.07
C ALA A 367 1.72 -17.07 -22.72
N ASP A 368 0.48 -17.28 -22.28
CA ASP A 368 -0.40 -18.35 -22.77
C ASP A 368 -1.51 -17.85 -23.73
N ALA A 369 -1.58 -16.54 -23.97
CA ALA A 369 -2.56 -15.90 -24.84
C ALA A 369 -2.05 -15.70 -26.28
N ASP A 370 -2.95 -15.78 -27.26
CA ASP A 370 -2.64 -15.48 -28.67
C ASP A 370 -2.67 -13.95 -28.96
N SER A 371 -3.25 -13.15 -28.05
CA SER A 371 -3.33 -11.70 -28.16
C SER A 371 -3.53 -11.02 -26.80
N TRP A 372 -3.27 -9.70 -26.74
CA TRP A 372 -3.50 -8.90 -25.53
C TRP A 372 -4.98 -8.92 -25.08
N GLU A 373 -5.94 -8.95 -26.00
CA GLU A 373 -7.37 -9.03 -25.67
C GLU A 373 -7.67 -10.30 -24.87
N GLN A 374 -7.15 -11.45 -25.34
CA GLN A 374 -7.32 -12.73 -24.67
C GLN A 374 -6.68 -12.71 -23.27
N ALA A 375 -5.45 -12.18 -23.15
CA ALA A 375 -4.77 -12.08 -21.85
C ALA A 375 -5.59 -11.30 -20.82
N LEU A 376 -6.18 -10.16 -21.21
CA LEU A 376 -7.00 -9.35 -20.30
C LEU A 376 -8.36 -10.00 -19.98
N GLN A 377 -8.97 -10.70 -20.95
CA GLN A 377 -10.21 -11.45 -20.73
C GLN A 377 -9.99 -12.63 -19.76
N GLU A 378 -8.88 -13.36 -19.90
CA GLU A 378 -8.50 -14.43 -18.97
C GLU A 378 -8.23 -13.88 -17.57
N TRP A 379 -7.51 -12.76 -17.46
CA TRP A 379 -7.30 -12.08 -16.20
C TRP A 379 -8.62 -11.67 -15.52
N LEU A 380 -9.57 -11.10 -16.28
CA LEU A 380 -10.90 -10.76 -15.77
C LEU A 380 -11.67 -12.01 -15.31
N PHE A 381 -11.61 -13.09 -16.09
CA PHE A 381 -12.26 -14.35 -15.75
C PHE A 381 -11.72 -14.95 -14.45
N ASP A 382 -10.41 -14.92 -14.24
CA ASP A 382 -9.78 -15.40 -13.02
C ASP A 382 -10.17 -14.52 -11.83
N ARG A 383 -10.19 -13.19 -11.98
CA ARG A 383 -10.66 -12.27 -10.94
C ARG A 383 -12.12 -12.50 -10.56
N GLU A 384 -12.97 -12.72 -11.55
CA GLU A 384 -14.39 -12.98 -11.33
C GLU A 384 -14.61 -14.36 -10.70
N SER A 385 -13.85 -15.37 -11.11
CA SER A 385 -13.87 -16.72 -10.52
C SER A 385 -13.38 -16.71 -9.07
N GLU A 386 -12.32 -15.97 -8.76
CA GLU A 386 -11.85 -15.73 -7.40
C GLU A 386 -12.92 -15.06 -6.55
N ARG A 387 -13.59 -14.03 -7.08
CA ARG A 387 -14.68 -13.31 -6.39
C ARG A 387 -15.84 -14.26 -6.07
N LEU A 388 -16.31 -15.02 -7.06
CA LEU A 388 -17.41 -15.98 -6.90
C LEU A 388 -17.03 -17.11 -5.93
N ARG A 389 -15.80 -17.62 -5.98
CA ARG A 389 -15.32 -18.65 -5.03
C ARG A 389 -15.32 -18.11 -3.61
N LYS A 390 -14.83 -16.88 -3.39
CA LYS A 390 -14.84 -16.21 -2.09
C LYS A 390 -16.27 -15.98 -1.57
N GLU A 391 -17.18 -15.52 -2.43
CA GLU A 391 -18.59 -15.33 -2.06
C GLU A 391 -19.28 -16.65 -1.72
N GLN A 392 -19.07 -17.70 -2.50
CA GLN A 392 -19.62 -19.03 -2.22
C GLN A 392 -19.07 -19.60 -0.92
N GLN A 393 -17.76 -19.46 -0.66
CA GLN A 393 -17.16 -19.89 0.60
C GLN A 393 -17.75 -19.12 1.79
N ARG A 394 -17.97 -17.81 1.65
CA ARG A 394 -18.61 -16.99 2.68
C ARG A 394 -20.05 -17.44 2.97
N GLU A 395 -20.85 -17.67 1.93
CA GLU A 395 -22.24 -18.12 2.07
C GLU A 395 -22.34 -19.54 2.62
N GLN A 396 -21.50 -20.47 2.15
CA GLN A 396 -21.44 -21.84 2.69
C GLN A 396 -21.05 -21.85 4.16
N ARG A 397 -20.04 -21.06 4.54
CA ARG A 397 -19.62 -20.93 5.95
C ARG A 397 -20.71 -20.31 6.81
N LYS A 398 -21.39 -19.28 6.31
CA LYS A 398 -22.51 -18.64 7.01
C LYS A 398 -23.68 -19.63 7.21
N ALA A 399 -24.04 -20.39 6.17
CA ALA A 399 -25.07 -21.41 6.25
C ALA A 399 -24.70 -22.52 7.25
N ALA A 400 -23.45 -23.02 7.20
CA ALA A 400 -22.96 -24.05 8.12
C ALA A 400 -22.92 -23.58 9.58
N LEU A 401 -22.67 -22.28 9.82
CA LEU A 401 -22.78 -21.64 11.14
C LEU A 401 -24.23 -21.55 11.62
N GLU A 402 -25.17 -21.16 10.73
CA GLU A 402 -26.59 -21.04 11.04
C GLU A 402 -27.25 -22.42 11.30
N GLU A 403 -26.81 -23.46 10.60
CA GLU A 403 -27.27 -24.84 10.74
C GLU A 403 -26.59 -25.59 11.91
N GLY A 404 -25.54 -24.99 12.51
CA GLY A 404 -24.78 -25.58 13.61
C GLY A 404 -23.90 -26.76 13.21
N GLU A 405 -23.65 -26.94 11.91
CA GLU A 405 -22.73 -27.96 11.38
C GLU A 405 -21.27 -27.59 11.65
N VAL A 406 -20.97 -26.29 11.72
CA VAL A 406 -19.68 -25.75 12.11
C VAL A 406 -19.84 -24.98 13.42
N VAL A 407 -19.01 -25.28 14.40
CA VAL A 407 -18.99 -24.53 15.67
C VAL A 407 -18.36 -23.18 15.43
N GLU A 408 -18.98 -22.11 15.95
CA GLU A 408 -18.40 -20.78 15.90
C GLU A 408 -16.98 -20.85 16.48
N LEU A 409 -15.97 -20.44 15.69
CA LEU A 409 -14.57 -20.44 16.12
C LEU A 409 -14.30 -19.29 17.08
N LYS A 410 -15.12 -19.16 18.12
CA LYS A 410 -15.08 -18.10 19.11
C LYS A 410 -14.91 -18.70 20.50
N THR A 411 -13.95 -18.18 21.24
CA THR A 411 -13.99 -18.20 22.71
C THR A 411 -14.64 -16.90 23.20
N ALA A 412 -14.77 -16.72 24.51
CA ALA A 412 -15.17 -15.44 25.09
C ALA A 412 -14.24 -14.28 24.69
N ASP A 413 -12.98 -14.58 24.33
CA ASP A 413 -11.91 -13.59 24.18
C ASP A 413 -11.28 -13.56 22.77
N VAL A 414 -11.55 -14.55 21.90
CA VAL A 414 -10.91 -14.65 20.58
C VAL A 414 -11.88 -15.19 19.54
N THR A 415 -12.04 -14.48 18.43
CA THR A 415 -12.65 -14.98 17.19
C THR A 415 -11.57 -15.48 16.24
N LEU A 416 -11.70 -16.68 15.66
CA LEU A 416 -10.85 -17.17 14.58
C LEU A 416 -11.58 -17.16 13.24
N THR A 417 -10.81 -17.07 12.16
CA THR A 417 -11.31 -17.18 10.79
C THR A 417 -10.31 -17.94 9.91
N THR A 418 -10.82 -18.74 8.96
CA THR A 418 -10.02 -19.35 7.89
C THR A 418 -9.81 -18.41 6.70
N ASP A 419 -10.63 -17.35 6.61
CA ASP A 419 -10.60 -16.38 5.53
C ASP A 419 -9.85 -15.11 5.97
N GLN A 420 -8.75 -14.81 5.27
CA GLN A 420 -7.97 -13.60 5.53
C GLN A 420 -8.78 -12.32 5.22
N SER A 421 -9.80 -12.40 4.34
CA SER A 421 -10.67 -11.27 4.00
C SER A 421 -11.54 -10.82 5.17
N ASP A 422 -11.90 -11.72 6.10
CA ASP A 422 -12.60 -11.36 7.34
C ASP A 422 -11.73 -10.45 8.22
N VAL A 423 -10.42 -10.70 8.26
CA VAL A 423 -9.46 -9.86 9.00
C VAL A 423 -9.37 -8.49 8.36
N LYS A 424 -9.26 -8.42 7.03
CA LYS A 424 -9.23 -7.15 6.28
C LYS A 424 -10.51 -6.36 6.49
N SER A 425 -11.66 -7.02 6.33
CA SER A 425 -12.98 -6.40 6.54
C SER A 425 -13.17 -5.89 7.97
N ALA A 426 -12.66 -6.62 8.97
CA ALA A 426 -12.71 -6.17 10.36
C ALA A 426 -11.83 -4.93 10.61
N ILE A 427 -10.67 -4.85 9.95
CA ILE A 427 -9.80 -3.66 9.98
C ILE A 427 -10.50 -2.48 9.28
N ASP A 428 -11.08 -2.72 8.10
CA ASP A 428 -11.79 -1.70 7.31
C ASP A 428 -13.05 -1.18 8.05
N ALA A 429 -13.62 -1.98 8.95
CA ALA A 429 -14.77 -1.61 9.78
C ALA A 429 -14.38 -0.87 11.08
N LEU A 430 -13.10 -0.78 11.42
CA LEU A 430 -12.66 -0.04 12.61
C LEU A 430 -12.95 1.45 12.43
N ASN A 431 -13.22 2.14 13.54
CA ASN A 431 -13.27 3.60 13.54
C ASN A 431 -11.84 4.14 13.38
N PRO A 432 -11.50 4.78 12.25
CA PRO A 432 -10.14 5.25 12.00
C PRO A 432 -9.67 6.25 13.07
N GLU A 433 -10.54 7.17 13.50
CA GLU A 433 -10.19 8.18 14.50
C GLU A 433 -9.85 7.54 15.85
N GLN A 434 -10.61 6.52 16.25
CA GLN A 434 -10.34 5.83 17.51
C GLN A 434 -8.99 5.13 17.48
N VAL A 435 -8.67 4.48 16.35
CA VAL A 435 -7.35 3.84 16.19
C VAL A 435 -6.23 4.88 16.24
N ILE A 436 -6.40 6.04 15.59
CA ILE A 436 -5.42 7.14 15.69
C ILE A 436 -5.25 7.60 17.15
N GLU A 437 -6.36 7.81 17.88
CA GLU A 437 -6.34 8.19 19.31
C GLU A 437 -5.53 7.20 20.16
N ASP A 438 -5.67 5.90 19.89
CA ASP A 438 -4.99 4.84 20.65
C ASP A 438 -3.55 4.57 20.20
N THR A 439 -3.10 5.14 19.07
CA THR A 439 -1.81 4.81 18.45
C THR A 439 -0.93 6.05 18.23
N ILE A 440 -1.13 6.77 17.14
CA ILE A 440 -0.20 7.79 16.64
C ILE A 440 -0.64 9.21 16.97
N LEU A 441 -1.69 9.41 17.77
CA LEU A 441 -2.08 10.73 18.26
C LEU A 441 -1.03 11.26 19.25
N GLY A 442 -0.34 12.33 18.85
CA GLY A 442 0.62 13.05 19.68
C GLY A 442 -0.07 14.13 20.54
N ALA A 443 0.01 15.39 20.11
CA ALA A 443 -0.47 16.53 20.91
C ALA A 443 -2.02 16.65 20.95
N GLY A 444 -2.71 16.07 19.97
CA GLY A 444 -4.17 16.06 19.89
C GLY A 444 -4.71 16.34 18.49
N TRP A 445 -6.03 16.25 18.37
CA TRP A 445 -6.75 16.64 17.16
C TRP A 445 -6.71 18.15 16.96
N THR A 446 -6.48 18.60 15.74
CA THR A 446 -6.29 20.03 15.46
C THR A 446 -7.55 20.83 15.79
N ASP A 447 -8.74 20.33 15.47
CA ASP A 447 -10.03 20.96 15.82
C ASP A 447 -10.23 21.24 17.33
N ARG A 448 -9.47 20.58 18.21
CA ARG A 448 -9.51 20.76 19.68
C ARG A 448 -8.35 21.60 20.21
N LEU A 449 -7.42 22.04 19.36
CA LEU A 449 -6.24 22.83 19.73
C LEU A 449 -6.40 24.31 19.37
N SER A 450 -6.12 25.20 20.33
CA SER A 450 -6.30 26.64 20.14
C SER A 450 -5.27 27.24 19.17
N GLY A 451 -5.73 28.05 18.21
CA GLY A 451 -4.86 28.72 17.24
C GLY A 451 -4.47 27.86 16.04
N THR A 452 -5.19 26.76 15.81
CA THR A 452 -4.99 25.86 14.68
C THR A 452 -6.18 25.94 13.71
N THR A 453 -5.97 25.57 12.45
CA THR A 453 -7.02 25.49 11.42
C THR A 453 -6.92 24.11 10.77
N ASP A 454 -8.01 23.36 10.76
CA ASP A 454 -8.10 22.08 10.04
C ASP A 454 -8.08 22.35 8.52
N ARG A 455 -7.27 21.59 7.79
CA ARG A 455 -7.10 21.68 6.33
C ARG A 455 -7.23 20.32 5.64
N SER A 456 -7.81 19.33 6.32
CA SER A 456 -7.85 17.94 5.85
C SER A 456 -8.87 17.64 4.75
N GLY A 457 -9.87 18.53 4.55
CA GLY A 457 -10.92 18.43 3.53
C GLY A 457 -12.00 17.38 3.83
N ASP A 458 -13.09 17.39 3.07
CA ASP A 458 -14.26 16.51 3.23
C ASP A 458 -13.93 15.05 3.59
N GLY A 459 -14.45 14.59 4.74
CA GLY A 459 -14.37 13.20 5.19
C GLY A 459 -13.01 12.82 5.78
N ARG A 460 -12.21 13.81 6.18
CA ARG A 460 -10.93 13.63 6.87
C ARG A 460 -10.89 14.51 8.11
N ARG A 461 -10.06 14.11 9.08
CA ARG A 461 -9.84 14.89 10.30
C ARG A 461 -8.35 14.98 10.60
N ALA A 462 -7.85 16.19 10.85
CA ALA A 462 -6.43 16.43 11.07
C ALA A 462 -6.01 16.26 12.55
N PHE A 463 -4.80 15.75 12.75
CA PHE A 463 -4.21 15.53 14.07
C PHE A 463 -2.71 15.80 14.07
N VAL A 464 -2.15 16.04 15.27
CA VAL A 464 -0.71 16.13 15.46
C VAL A 464 -0.18 14.73 15.77
N PRO A 465 0.66 14.11 14.91
CA PRO A 465 1.15 12.77 15.14
C PRO A 465 2.24 12.72 16.21
N THR A 466 2.56 11.53 16.72
CA THR A 466 3.58 11.32 17.78
C THR A 466 5.00 11.68 17.35
N TRP A 467 5.31 11.66 16.05
CA TRP A 467 6.62 12.03 15.50
C TRP A 467 6.79 13.53 15.24
N ALA A 468 5.72 14.32 15.35
CA ALA A 468 5.81 15.77 15.16
C ALA A 468 6.38 16.46 16.42
N ASN A 469 7.38 17.33 16.23
CA ASN A 469 7.98 18.14 17.30
C ASN A 469 7.12 19.35 17.73
N GLY A 470 5.94 19.53 17.16
CA GLY A 470 5.00 20.62 17.43
C GLY A 470 4.11 20.94 16.24
N TYR A 471 3.16 21.87 16.41
CA TYR A 471 2.32 22.41 15.34
C TYR A 471 2.98 23.67 14.77
N ASN A 472 3.58 23.58 13.59
CA ASN A 472 3.95 24.75 12.78
C ASN A 472 2.98 24.82 11.61
N SER A 473 2.52 26.03 11.28
CA SER A 473 1.51 26.30 10.25
C SER A 473 1.92 25.73 8.89
N GLY A 474 1.48 24.51 8.57
CA GLY A 474 1.82 23.84 7.31
C GLY A 474 1.43 22.36 7.23
N ASN A 475 1.54 21.60 8.32
CA ASN A 475 1.67 20.14 8.21
C ASN A 475 0.41 19.47 8.78
N ALA A 476 -0.54 19.14 7.90
CA ALA A 476 -1.79 18.49 8.30
C ALA A 476 -1.64 16.98 8.07
N THR A 477 -1.25 16.25 9.11
CA THR A 477 -1.47 14.80 9.15
C THR A 477 -2.97 14.58 9.36
N PHE A 478 -3.62 13.79 8.52
CA PHE A 478 -5.06 13.56 8.59
C PHE A 478 -5.41 12.11 8.29
N VAL A 479 -6.55 11.66 8.80
CA VAL A 479 -7.08 10.32 8.53
C VAL A 479 -8.40 10.41 7.78
N GLY A 480 -8.58 9.59 6.74
CA GLY A 480 -9.86 9.45 6.06
C GLY A 480 -10.82 8.61 6.89
N VAL A 481 -12.05 9.10 7.07
CA VAL A 481 -13.12 8.39 7.81
C VAL A 481 -14.20 7.83 6.89
N ASN A 482 -14.31 8.33 5.65
CA ASN A 482 -15.32 7.93 4.67
C ASN A 482 -14.75 7.71 3.26
N GLY A 483 -15.49 6.99 2.42
CA GLY A 483 -15.17 6.77 1.00
C GLY A 483 -13.97 5.86 0.75
N SER A 484 -13.41 5.91 -0.46
CA SER A 484 -12.30 5.06 -0.91
C SER A 484 -10.96 5.30 -0.19
N LYS A 485 -10.92 6.25 0.75
CA LYS A 485 -9.76 6.60 1.58
C LYS A 485 -10.01 6.41 3.08
N SER A 486 -11.13 5.78 3.45
CA SER A 486 -11.41 5.47 4.86
C SER A 486 -10.32 4.55 5.42
N GLY A 487 -9.90 4.80 6.65
CA GLY A 487 -8.87 4.01 7.34
C GLY A 487 -7.43 4.32 6.93
N VAL A 488 -7.21 5.28 6.02
CA VAL A 488 -5.88 5.70 5.57
C VAL A 488 -5.53 7.06 6.16
N TRP A 489 -4.41 7.13 6.87
CA TRP A 489 -3.80 8.38 7.29
C TRP A 489 -2.77 8.85 6.27
N HIS A 490 -2.62 10.16 6.17
CA HIS A 490 -1.70 10.85 5.28
C HIS A 490 -1.02 11.97 6.05
N ASP A 491 0.29 12.06 5.91
CA ASP A 491 1.06 13.23 6.26
C ASP A 491 1.32 14.05 4.99
N SER A 492 0.89 15.31 5.01
CA SER A 492 1.00 16.21 3.86
C SER A 492 2.36 16.92 3.77
N ASP A 493 3.17 16.86 4.83
CA ASP A 493 4.49 17.49 4.87
C ASP A 493 5.54 16.68 4.11
N ASP A 494 5.61 15.38 4.38
CA ASP A 494 6.60 14.47 3.81
C ASP A 494 6.01 13.45 2.82
N GLY A 495 4.69 13.52 2.57
CA GLY A 495 3.98 12.62 1.67
C GLY A 495 3.74 11.21 2.23
N SER A 496 4.13 10.95 3.47
CA SER A 496 3.93 9.67 4.14
C SER A 496 2.46 9.31 4.23
N LYS A 497 2.15 8.02 4.15
CA LYS A 497 0.79 7.51 4.32
C LYS A 497 0.80 6.07 4.79
N GLY A 498 -0.25 5.69 5.49
CA GLY A 498 -0.44 4.31 5.94
C GLY A 498 -1.89 4.06 6.32
N GLY A 499 -2.23 2.80 6.52
CA GLY A 499 -3.50 2.39 7.09
C GLY A 499 -3.45 2.36 8.62
N LEU A 500 -4.50 1.80 9.20
CA LEU A 500 -4.66 1.60 10.64
C LEU A 500 -3.63 0.61 11.22
N VAL A 501 -3.18 -0.35 10.41
CA VAL A 501 -2.14 -1.33 10.79
C VAL A 501 -0.80 -0.62 10.95
N GLU A 502 -0.46 0.28 10.03
CA GLU A 502 0.78 1.04 10.04
C GLU A 502 0.80 2.01 11.22
N ALA A 503 -0.33 2.67 11.53
CA ALA A 503 -0.47 3.50 12.72
C ALA A 503 -0.13 2.70 14.00
N ALA A 504 -0.67 1.49 14.13
CA ALA A 504 -0.37 0.62 15.25
C ALA A 504 1.12 0.23 15.33
N LEU A 505 1.74 -0.09 14.19
CA LEU A 505 3.16 -0.44 14.09
C LEU A 505 4.09 0.73 14.46
N ILE A 506 3.80 1.95 13.99
CA ILE A 506 4.58 3.14 14.33
C ILE A 506 4.55 3.36 15.84
N ALA A 507 3.36 3.29 16.45
CA ALA A 507 3.19 3.55 17.86
C ALA A 507 3.81 2.49 18.79
N HIS A 508 3.78 1.21 18.41
CA HIS A 508 4.09 0.11 19.33
C HIS A 508 5.31 -0.73 18.95
N SER A 509 5.78 -0.62 17.71
CA SER A 509 6.87 -1.45 17.18
C SER A 509 8.05 -0.61 16.68
N GLY A 510 7.94 0.73 16.75
CA GLY A 510 9.00 1.65 16.32
C GLY A 510 9.21 1.69 14.81
N ARG A 511 8.19 1.28 14.02
CA ARG A 511 8.20 1.41 12.56
C ARG A 511 8.27 2.89 12.18
N SER A 512 9.05 3.21 11.15
CA SER A 512 9.13 4.56 10.60
C SER A 512 7.85 4.96 9.87
N ASN A 513 7.47 6.24 9.91
CA ASN A 513 6.25 6.75 9.26
C ASN A 513 6.36 6.81 7.73
N ASP A 514 7.58 6.91 7.18
CA ASP A 514 7.88 6.94 5.74
C ASP A 514 7.92 5.54 5.10
N ALA A 515 7.84 4.46 5.89
CA ALA A 515 7.98 3.08 5.43
C ALA A 515 6.76 2.52 4.64
N GLY A 516 5.77 3.35 4.32
CA GLY A 516 4.59 2.96 3.55
C GLY A 516 3.74 1.85 4.20
N PHE A 517 3.05 1.06 3.37
CA PHE A 517 2.16 -0.01 3.82
C PHE A 517 2.92 -1.26 4.27
N ALA A 518 2.45 -1.90 5.34
CA ALA A 518 2.98 -3.13 5.89
C ALA A 518 2.57 -4.33 5.03
N GLU A 519 3.50 -5.26 4.86
CA GLU A 519 3.24 -6.53 4.18
C GLU A 519 3.72 -7.72 5.03
N GLY A 520 3.30 -8.92 4.63
CA GLY A 520 3.84 -10.17 5.18
C GLY A 520 3.73 -10.29 6.71
N GLU A 521 4.87 -10.54 7.37
CA GLU A 521 4.98 -10.72 8.82
C GLU A 521 4.76 -9.41 9.58
N GLU A 522 5.25 -8.30 9.04
CA GLU A 522 5.12 -6.98 9.65
C GLU A 522 3.66 -6.53 9.70
N TRP A 523 2.89 -6.75 8.61
CA TRP A 523 1.46 -6.52 8.62
C TRP A 523 0.75 -7.36 9.70
N ARG A 524 1.12 -8.64 9.83
CA ARG A 524 0.54 -9.53 10.85
C ARG A 524 0.83 -9.04 12.26
N GLU A 525 2.03 -8.54 12.51
CA GLU A 525 2.40 -7.92 13.78
C GLU A 525 1.53 -6.70 14.09
N GLY A 526 1.32 -5.81 13.12
CA GLY A 526 0.46 -4.63 13.30
C GLY A 526 -0.99 -4.99 13.62
N VAL A 527 -1.54 -6.02 12.98
CA VAL A 527 -2.88 -6.53 13.32
C VAL A 527 -2.91 -7.11 14.74
N ASP A 528 -1.86 -7.80 15.18
CA ASP A 528 -1.76 -8.28 16.56
C ASP A 528 -1.63 -7.15 17.58
N VAL A 529 -0.98 -6.02 17.23
CA VAL A 529 -1.00 -4.79 18.06
C VAL A 529 -2.44 -4.28 18.20
N LEU A 530 -3.18 -4.14 17.10
CA LEU A 530 -4.58 -3.68 17.15
C LEU A 530 -5.45 -4.59 18.03
N ARG A 531 -5.30 -5.92 17.93
CA ARG A 531 -5.98 -6.85 18.84
C ARG A 531 -5.61 -6.61 20.31
N ARG A 532 -4.32 -6.36 20.62
CA ARG A 532 -3.87 -6.07 21.99
C ARG A 532 -4.43 -4.75 22.53
N LEU A 533 -4.73 -3.79 21.65
CA LEU A 533 -5.42 -2.54 21.99
C LEU A 533 -6.92 -2.74 22.26
N GLY A 534 -7.45 -3.95 22.02
CA GLY A 534 -8.84 -4.31 22.34
C GLY A 534 -9.80 -4.26 21.16
N TYR A 535 -9.30 -4.07 19.93
CA TYR A 535 -10.13 -4.12 18.72
C TYR A 535 -10.54 -5.56 18.40
N ASP A 536 -11.83 -5.77 18.11
CA ASP A 536 -12.40 -7.08 17.77
C ASP A 536 -12.05 -7.48 16.32
N ILE A 537 -10.80 -7.90 16.13
CA ILE A 537 -10.29 -8.37 14.83
C ILE A 537 -10.09 -9.88 14.91
N PRO A 538 -10.76 -10.68 14.06
CA PRO A 538 -10.63 -12.13 14.09
C PRO A 538 -9.20 -12.56 13.76
N VAL A 539 -8.72 -13.63 14.37
CA VAL A 539 -7.39 -14.20 14.13
C VAL A 539 -7.46 -15.15 12.95
N TRP A 540 -6.69 -14.86 11.90
CA TRP A 540 -6.57 -15.75 10.75
C TRP A 540 -5.80 -17.02 11.12
N VAL A 541 -6.45 -18.16 10.89
CA VAL A 541 -5.97 -19.53 11.07
C VAL A 541 -6.40 -20.29 9.81
N PRO A 542 -5.55 -20.33 8.77
CA PRO A 542 -5.91 -21.05 7.54
C PRO A 542 -5.98 -22.56 7.78
N ASP A 543 -6.79 -23.24 6.99
CA ASP A 543 -6.90 -24.69 6.95
C ASP A 543 -6.37 -25.23 5.60
N ALA A 544 -6.38 -26.54 5.41
CA ALA A 544 -5.84 -27.18 4.21
C ALA A 544 -6.56 -26.67 2.94
N THR A 545 -7.89 -26.63 2.98
CA THR A 545 -8.72 -26.15 1.87
C THR A 545 -8.51 -24.65 1.58
N SER A 546 -8.31 -23.81 2.60
CA SER A 546 -8.14 -22.37 2.40
C SER A 546 -6.78 -21.98 1.81
N LEU A 547 -5.79 -22.87 1.91
CA LEU A 547 -4.47 -22.70 1.29
C LEU A 547 -4.28 -23.51 0.00
N ASP A 548 -5.26 -24.36 -0.37
CA ASP A 548 -5.12 -25.34 -1.44
C ASP A 548 -3.92 -26.29 -1.20
N GLU A 549 -3.72 -26.69 0.06
CA GLU A 549 -2.66 -27.61 0.50
C GLU A 549 -3.24 -28.96 0.92
N ASP A 550 -2.43 -30.02 0.85
CA ASP A 550 -2.84 -31.37 1.30
C ASP A 550 -3.07 -31.45 2.82
N GLN A 551 -2.40 -30.60 3.60
CA GLN A 551 -2.49 -30.55 5.05
C GLN A 551 -2.45 -29.12 5.57
N MET A 552 -3.25 -28.83 6.59
CA MET A 552 -3.15 -27.59 7.36
C MET A 552 -1.72 -27.47 7.90
N PRO A 553 -1.01 -26.35 7.65
CA PRO A 553 0.35 -26.16 8.15
C PRO A 553 0.44 -26.30 9.66
N LEU A 554 1.55 -26.89 10.16
CA LEU A 554 1.76 -27.08 11.60
C LEU A 554 1.75 -25.75 12.38
N TRP A 555 2.20 -24.65 11.76
CA TRP A 555 2.14 -23.33 12.38
C TRP A 555 0.70 -22.84 12.57
N ALA A 556 -0.20 -23.13 11.62
CA ALA A 556 -1.60 -22.74 11.68
C ALA A 556 -2.33 -23.58 12.73
N LEU A 557 -2.04 -24.89 12.77
CA LEU A 557 -2.54 -25.81 13.79
C LEU A 557 -2.07 -25.41 15.21
N ARG A 558 -0.82 -24.99 15.36
CA ARG A 558 -0.28 -24.41 16.60
C ARG A 558 -0.98 -23.12 17.00
N LYS A 559 -1.20 -22.22 16.03
CA LYS A 559 -1.90 -20.96 16.26
C LYS A 559 -3.33 -21.20 16.74
N PHE A 560 -4.05 -22.14 16.11
CA PHE A 560 -5.37 -22.61 16.55
C PHE A 560 -5.34 -23.10 18.00
N ALA A 561 -4.42 -24.03 18.32
CA ALA A 561 -4.33 -24.64 19.64
C ALA A 561 -4.08 -23.63 20.76
N LEU A 562 -3.12 -22.71 20.55
CA LEU A 562 -2.77 -21.69 21.52
C LEU A 562 -3.89 -20.67 21.71
N LYS A 563 -4.52 -20.22 20.62
CA LYS A 563 -5.56 -19.18 20.70
C LYS A 563 -6.86 -19.66 21.31
N LEU A 564 -7.19 -20.95 21.17
CA LEU A 564 -8.34 -21.56 21.82
C LEU A 564 -8.02 -22.20 23.19
N GLY A 565 -6.77 -22.07 23.67
CA GLY A 565 -6.35 -22.65 24.95
C GLY A 565 -6.44 -24.18 24.99
N VAL A 566 -6.33 -24.85 23.84
CA VAL A 566 -6.28 -26.32 23.77
C VAL A 566 -4.94 -26.82 24.31
N VAL A 567 -3.88 -26.04 24.09
CA VAL A 567 -2.51 -26.27 24.57
C VAL A 567 -1.95 -24.91 24.99
N GLU A 568 -1.17 -24.87 26.07
CA GLU A 568 -0.44 -23.67 26.50
C GLU A 568 0.96 -23.60 25.88
N GLN A 569 1.51 -22.39 25.76
CA GLN A 569 2.82 -22.19 25.10
C GLN A 569 3.96 -22.99 25.74
N HIS A 570 3.92 -23.18 27.06
CA HIS A 570 4.93 -23.92 27.81
C HIS A 570 4.80 -25.45 27.66
N GLU A 571 3.71 -25.94 27.09
CA GLU A 571 3.48 -27.37 26.81
C GLU A 571 4.05 -27.82 25.46
N LEU A 572 4.49 -26.86 24.62
CA LEU A 572 5.14 -27.15 23.35
C LEU A 572 6.58 -27.62 23.57
N VAL A 573 6.99 -28.61 22.78
CA VAL A 573 8.32 -29.23 22.87
C VAL A 573 9.14 -28.91 21.62
N GLU A 574 10.45 -28.74 21.78
CA GLU A 574 11.35 -28.55 20.65
C GLU A 574 11.45 -29.85 19.84
N ARG A 575 11.30 -29.74 18.51
CA ARG A 575 11.37 -30.83 17.55
C ARG A 575 12.26 -30.43 16.39
N THR A 576 12.82 -31.43 15.72
CA THR A 576 13.64 -31.22 14.52
C THR A 576 12.80 -31.51 13.27
N GLY A 577 12.76 -30.56 12.34
CA GLY A 577 12.12 -30.70 11.03
C GLY A 577 12.95 -31.55 10.07
N ASP A 578 12.36 -31.89 8.93
CA ASP A 578 13.01 -32.71 7.89
C ASP A 578 14.23 -32.02 7.27
N ASP A 579 14.31 -30.69 7.36
CA ASP A 579 15.43 -29.86 6.94
C ASP A 579 16.53 -29.70 8.03
N GLY A 580 16.33 -30.31 9.20
CA GLY A 580 17.24 -30.20 10.35
C GLY A 580 17.04 -28.94 11.21
N SER A 581 16.08 -28.07 10.88
CA SER A 581 15.74 -26.90 11.70
C SER A 581 15.00 -27.31 12.99
N SER A 582 15.16 -26.56 14.08
CA SER A 582 14.36 -26.79 15.29
C SER A 582 13.09 -25.93 15.28
N TYR A 583 11.97 -26.51 15.71
CA TYR A 583 10.69 -25.83 15.83
C TYR A 583 9.92 -26.30 17.07
N LEU A 584 9.09 -25.43 17.63
CA LEU A 584 8.17 -25.80 18.70
C LEU A 584 6.98 -26.57 18.13
N GLY A 585 6.89 -27.85 18.49
CA GLY A 585 5.83 -28.76 18.08
C GLY A 585 5.03 -29.30 19.27
N PHE A 586 3.96 -30.02 18.95
CA PHE A 586 3.12 -30.66 19.96
C PHE A 586 3.75 -31.94 20.51
N ARG A 587 3.43 -32.26 21.77
CA ARG A 587 3.55 -33.63 22.30
C ARG A 587 2.66 -34.56 21.47
N PRO A 588 2.98 -35.86 21.30
CA PRO A 588 2.16 -36.78 20.51
C PRO A 588 0.69 -36.86 20.95
N SER A 589 0.39 -36.77 22.25
CA SER A 589 -0.97 -36.72 22.80
C SER A 589 -1.69 -35.41 22.44
N ASP A 590 -1.00 -34.28 22.62
CA ASP A 590 -1.52 -32.94 22.27
C ASP A 590 -1.80 -32.80 20.79
N TYR A 591 -0.92 -33.33 19.92
CA TYR A 591 -1.09 -33.27 18.48
C TYR A 591 -2.44 -33.87 18.06
N ARG A 592 -2.76 -35.08 18.54
CA ARG A 592 -4.02 -35.74 18.21
C ARG A 592 -5.23 -35.00 18.79
N ARG A 593 -5.12 -34.52 20.03
CA ARG A 593 -6.15 -33.72 20.69
C ARG A 593 -6.45 -32.45 19.89
N VAL A 594 -5.42 -31.75 19.44
CA VAL A 594 -5.52 -30.52 18.65
C VAL A 594 -6.12 -30.78 17.27
N VAL A 595 -5.65 -31.80 16.54
CA VAL A 595 -6.20 -32.17 15.22
C VAL A 595 -7.68 -32.51 15.33
N ARG A 596 -8.07 -33.36 16.30
CA ARG A 596 -9.48 -33.70 16.54
C ARG A 596 -10.31 -32.47 16.89
N ARG A 597 -9.76 -31.54 17.67
CA ARG A 597 -10.47 -30.32 18.06
C ARG A 597 -10.64 -29.35 16.90
N ALA A 598 -9.64 -29.25 16.02
CA ALA A 598 -9.69 -28.45 14.80
C ALA A 598 -10.75 -28.98 13.82
N GLU A 599 -10.75 -30.29 13.56
CA GLU A 599 -11.77 -30.94 12.72
C GLU A 599 -13.18 -30.81 13.32
N ALA A 600 -13.33 -30.99 14.63
CA ALA A 600 -14.61 -30.78 15.32
C ALA A 600 -15.07 -29.31 15.31
N ALA A 601 -14.16 -28.38 15.03
CA ALA A 601 -14.46 -26.97 14.82
C ALA A 601 -14.71 -26.63 13.34
N GLY A 602 -14.77 -27.65 12.46
CA GLY A 602 -15.02 -27.51 11.03
C GLY A 602 -13.80 -27.12 10.21
N LEU A 603 -12.58 -27.16 10.76
CA LEU A 603 -11.34 -26.90 10.01
C LEU A 603 -10.90 -28.17 9.28
N ASP A 604 -10.58 -28.03 7.99
CA ASP A 604 -9.98 -29.13 7.24
C ASP A 604 -8.48 -29.23 7.54
N THR A 605 -8.08 -30.20 8.35
CA THR A 605 -6.67 -30.34 8.71
C THR A 605 -5.86 -31.13 7.69
N GLY A 606 -6.49 -31.95 6.84
CA GLY A 606 -5.81 -32.92 5.98
C GLY A 606 -4.96 -33.97 6.71
N ARG A 607 -4.98 -34.01 8.06
CA ARG A 607 -4.06 -34.79 8.91
C ARG A 607 -4.67 -36.09 9.46
N ARG A 608 -5.66 -36.65 8.75
CA ARG A 608 -6.46 -37.80 9.22
C ARG A 608 -5.67 -39.12 9.25
N ASP A 609 -4.67 -39.29 8.39
CA ASP A 609 -3.91 -40.55 8.25
C ASP A 609 -3.06 -40.92 9.49
N HIS A 610 -2.72 -39.95 10.35
CA HIS A 610 -1.93 -40.19 11.57
C HIS A 610 -2.79 -40.39 12.84
N LEU A 611 -4.11 -40.42 12.71
CA LEU A 611 -5.03 -40.70 13.82
C LEU A 611 -5.36 -42.19 13.96
N ASP A 612 -5.15 -42.99 12.91
CA ASP A 612 -5.59 -44.39 12.78
C ASP A 612 -4.47 -45.45 12.79
N ASP A 613 -3.21 -45.08 12.97
CA ASP A 613 -2.12 -46.07 13.16
C ASP A 613 -2.11 -46.62 14.60
N GLY A 614 -2.92 -47.67 14.81
CA GLY A 614 -2.88 -48.59 15.95
C GLY A 614 -3.55 -48.04 17.22
N GLY A 615 -4.44 -48.85 17.82
CA GLY A 615 -5.18 -48.50 19.04
C GLY A 615 -4.33 -47.74 20.05
N SER A 616 -4.73 -46.50 20.34
CA SER A 616 -4.04 -45.69 21.33
C SER A 616 -4.08 -46.43 22.66
N SER A 617 -2.91 -46.65 23.23
CA SER A 617 -2.74 -47.11 24.60
C SER A 617 -3.53 -46.20 25.54
N ASP A 618 -4.36 -46.77 26.42
CA ASP A 618 -5.14 -46.01 27.43
C ASP A 618 -4.23 -45.16 28.34
N TYR A 619 -2.93 -45.47 28.39
CA TYR A 619 -1.92 -44.70 29.10
C TYR A 619 -1.70 -43.29 28.53
N TYR A 620 -2.05 -43.03 27.27
CA TYR A 620 -1.98 -41.67 26.70
C TYR A 620 -3.19 -40.79 27.06
N GLU A 621 -4.23 -41.37 27.68
CA GLU A 621 -5.40 -40.64 28.18
C GLU A 621 -5.23 -40.20 29.65
N VAL A 622 -4.08 -40.54 30.28
CA VAL A 622 -3.72 -40.20 31.65
C VAL A 622 -2.51 -39.28 31.64
N ASP A 623 -2.44 -38.34 32.59
CA ASP A 623 -1.25 -37.51 32.77
C ASP A 623 -0.12 -38.30 33.45
N LEU A 624 0.69 -38.99 32.63
CA LEU A 624 1.82 -39.78 33.12
C LEU A 624 2.90 -38.94 33.80
N GLN A 625 2.91 -37.61 33.63
CA GLN A 625 3.87 -36.74 34.32
C GLN A 625 3.61 -36.72 35.83
N GLU A 626 2.36 -36.90 36.28
CA GLU A 626 2.02 -37.02 37.72
C GLU A 626 2.59 -38.30 38.36
N TYR A 627 2.98 -39.26 37.53
CA TYR A 627 3.52 -40.56 37.95
C TYR A 627 5.04 -40.65 37.83
N THR A 628 5.76 -39.54 37.61
CA THR A 628 7.23 -39.50 37.65
C THR A 628 7.75 -38.97 38.99
N SER A 629 8.92 -39.44 39.43
CA SER A 629 9.65 -38.91 40.60
C SER A 629 10.72 -37.89 40.20
N THR A 630 10.98 -37.77 38.89
CA THR A 630 11.93 -36.84 38.28
C THR A 630 11.22 -35.73 37.49
N GLU A 631 11.93 -34.62 37.24
CA GLU A 631 11.50 -33.56 36.31
C GLU A 631 11.63 -33.99 34.83
N GLN A 632 12.13 -35.19 34.55
CA GLN A 632 12.23 -35.70 33.19
C GLN A 632 10.85 -36.09 32.68
N SER A 633 10.59 -35.79 31.41
CA SER A 633 9.29 -36.08 30.82
C SER A 633 9.18 -37.56 30.45
N PRO A 634 8.13 -38.28 30.91
CA PRO A 634 7.91 -39.66 30.52
C PRO A 634 7.67 -39.79 29.01
N TYR A 635 7.34 -38.71 28.30
CA TYR A 635 7.12 -38.72 26.86
C TYR A 635 8.41 -38.56 26.03
N ALA A 636 9.52 -38.23 26.67
CA ALA A 636 10.82 -38.02 26.03
C ALA A 636 11.86 -39.09 26.40
N ASP A 637 11.72 -39.71 27.57
CA ASP A 637 12.62 -40.76 28.06
C ASP A 637 11.89 -42.10 28.21
N PRO A 638 12.39 -43.19 27.58
CA PRO A 638 11.73 -44.49 27.63
C PRO A 638 11.73 -45.16 29.00
N ASP A 639 12.76 -44.91 29.82
CA ASP A 639 12.89 -45.49 31.16
C ASP A 639 11.89 -44.80 32.11
N THR A 640 11.80 -43.46 32.04
CA THR A 640 10.78 -42.67 32.73
C THR A 640 9.35 -43.03 32.26
N MET A 641 9.15 -43.28 30.96
CA MET A 641 7.86 -43.74 30.41
C MET A 641 7.41 -45.06 31.05
N LEU A 642 8.32 -46.03 31.13
CA LEU A 642 8.02 -47.36 31.69
C LEU A 642 7.67 -47.26 33.17
N ALA A 643 8.46 -46.52 33.96
CA ALA A 643 8.20 -46.28 35.38
C ALA A 643 6.83 -45.62 35.62
N ALA A 644 6.51 -44.55 34.86
CA ALA A 644 5.23 -43.86 34.96
C ALA A 644 4.05 -44.78 34.61
N CYS A 645 4.18 -45.60 33.56
CA CYS A 645 3.14 -46.58 33.19
C CYS A 645 2.92 -47.65 34.27
N ILE A 646 3.98 -48.15 34.91
CA ILE A 646 3.84 -49.14 35.99
C ILE A 646 3.10 -48.53 37.18
N ARG A 647 3.44 -47.29 37.56
CA ARG A 647 2.77 -46.58 38.67
C ARG A 647 1.32 -46.23 38.34
N ALA A 648 1.04 -45.72 37.14
CA ALA A 648 -0.31 -45.41 36.69
C ALA A 648 -1.22 -46.67 36.65
N ARG A 649 -0.67 -47.82 36.25
CA ARG A 649 -1.38 -49.10 36.31
C ARG A 649 -1.68 -49.53 37.74
N ALA A 650 -0.69 -49.45 38.63
CA ALA A 650 -0.84 -49.84 40.04
C ALA A 650 -1.86 -48.96 40.80
N ASP A 651 -1.96 -47.68 40.41
CA ASP A 651 -2.96 -46.74 40.92
C ASP A 651 -4.37 -46.94 40.31
N GLY A 652 -4.49 -47.80 39.30
CA GLY A 652 -5.76 -48.08 38.61
C GLY A 652 -6.23 -46.95 37.69
N ALA A 653 -5.33 -46.06 37.26
CA ALA A 653 -5.63 -44.95 36.36
C ALA A 653 -5.93 -45.40 34.91
N VAL A 654 -5.52 -46.63 34.57
CA VAL A 654 -5.80 -47.29 33.29
C VAL A 654 -6.37 -48.70 33.51
N PRO A 655 -7.10 -49.29 32.55
CA PRO A 655 -7.51 -50.69 32.60
C PRO A 655 -6.31 -51.65 32.78
N GLU A 656 -6.49 -52.74 33.54
CA GLU A 656 -5.42 -53.73 33.77
C GLU A 656 -4.92 -54.38 32.46
N ASP A 657 -5.79 -54.47 31.46
CA ASP A 657 -5.50 -55.01 30.13
C ASP A 657 -5.14 -53.92 29.09
N ALA A 658 -4.89 -52.68 29.52
CA ALA A 658 -4.43 -51.61 28.65
C ALA A 658 -3.13 -52.00 27.94
N GLU A 659 -3.05 -51.76 26.64
CA GLU A 659 -1.81 -52.00 25.88
C GLU A 659 -0.79 -50.91 26.25
N PRO A 660 0.46 -51.22 26.63
CA PRO A 660 1.43 -50.19 26.99
C PRO A 660 1.85 -49.34 25.78
N PRO A 661 2.27 -48.08 26.00
CA PRO A 661 2.93 -47.28 24.98
C PRO A 661 4.15 -47.99 24.38
N THR A 662 4.35 -47.89 23.08
CA THR A 662 5.53 -48.44 22.38
C THR A 662 6.84 -47.97 23.02
N LEU A 663 6.87 -46.73 23.52
CA LEU A 663 8.03 -46.14 24.19
C LEU A 663 8.34 -46.82 25.54
N ALA A 664 7.32 -47.26 26.29
CA ALA A 664 7.50 -48.00 27.55
C ALA A 664 8.13 -49.39 27.34
N LEU A 665 8.05 -49.95 26.12
CA LEU A 665 8.62 -51.26 25.81
C LEU A 665 10.11 -51.19 25.48
N VAL A 666 10.66 -49.99 25.22
CA VAL A 666 12.07 -49.81 24.83
C VAL A 666 13.03 -50.33 25.90
N PRO A 667 12.86 -50.03 27.22
CA PRO A 667 13.77 -50.55 28.24
C PRO A 667 13.75 -52.08 28.34
N ILE A 668 12.55 -52.68 28.26
CA ILE A 668 12.37 -54.14 28.28
C ILE A 668 13.09 -54.80 27.11
N LEU A 669 12.97 -54.23 25.91
CA LEU A 669 13.63 -54.72 24.72
C LEU A 669 15.16 -54.52 24.76
N ARG A 670 15.61 -53.41 25.35
CA ARG A 670 17.03 -53.10 25.56
C ARG A 670 17.68 -54.16 26.46
N ASP A 671 17.02 -54.56 27.53
CA ASP A 671 17.57 -55.48 28.53
C ASP A 671 17.67 -56.94 28.03
N VAL A 672 16.76 -57.35 27.13
CA VAL A 672 16.87 -58.65 26.43
C VAL A 672 17.88 -58.65 25.27
N GLY A 673 18.68 -57.58 25.13
CA GLY A 673 19.77 -57.47 24.16
C GLY A 673 19.33 -57.18 22.72
N MET A 674 18.17 -56.53 22.53
CA MET A 674 17.70 -56.11 21.21
C MET A 674 17.98 -54.62 20.96
N ASP A 675 19.05 -54.31 20.22
CA ASP A 675 19.46 -52.94 19.84
C ASP A 675 18.64 -52.29 18.69
N LYS A 676 17.49 -52.87 18.29
CA LYS A 676 16.70 -52.36 17.14
C LYS A 676 15.61 -51.37 17.57
N GLN A 677 15.30 -50.40 16.69
CA GLN A 677 14.15 -49.51 16.87
C GLN A 677 12.85 -50.31 17.02
N VAL A 678 11.99 -49.94 17.98
CA VAL A 678 10.78 -50.72 18.35
C VAL A 678 9.81 -50.90 17.18
N GLY A 679 9.78 -49.98 16.23
CA GLY A 679 8.99 -50.06 15.00
C GLY A 679 9.40 -51.19 14.03
N GLU A 680 10.58 -51.79 14.20
CA GLU A 680 11.08 -52.90 13.38
C GLU A 680 10.99 -54.27 14.09
N THR A 681 10.36 -54.32 15.27
CA THR A 681 10.26 -55.56 16.05
C THR A 681 9.16 -56.49 15.52
N SER A 682 9.41 -57.80 15.54
CA SER A 682 8.41 -58.77 15.09
C SER A 682 7.20 -58.78 16.03
N PRO A 683 5.97 -59.09 15.56
CA PRO A 683 4.79 -59.16 16.41
C PRO A 683 4.96 -60.08 17.64
N GLY A 684 5.73 -61.17 17.50
CA GLY A 684 6.05 -62.05 18.63
C GLY A 684 6.99 -61.43 19.67
N THR A 685 7.93 -60.59 19.23
CA THR A 685 8.84 -59.84 20.11
C THR A 685 8.10 -58.75 20.89
N ARG A 686 7.19 -58.03 20.21
CA ARG A 686 6.33 -57.04 20.85
C ARG A 686 5.40 -57.70 21.87
N SER A 687 4.78 -58.83 21.52
CA SER A 687 3.94 -59.60 22.46
C SER A 687 4.70 -59.98 23.72
N MET A 688 5.92 -60.51 23.59
CA MET A 688 6.77 -60.84 24.74
C MET A 688 7.06 -59.63 25.64
N ALA A 689 7.38 -58.47 25.06
CA ALA A 689 7.65 -57.26 25.85
C ALA A 689 6.40 -56.74 26.57
N VAL A 690 5.22 -56.88 25.96
CA VAL A 690 3.93 -56.58 26.59
C VAL A 690 3.63 -57.55 27.73
N ASP A 691 3.93 -58.84 27.56
CA ASP A 691 3.74 -59.85 28.60
C ASP A 691 4.64 -59.56 29.81
N VAL A 692 5.93 -59.25 29.59
CA VAL A 692 6.85 -58.83 30.68
C VAL A 692 6.35 -57.57 31.36
N PHE A 693 5.92 -56.55 30.60
CA PHE A 693 5.34 -55.34 31.16
C PHE A 693 4.13 -55.64 32.07
N ARG A 694 3.26 -56.57 31.68
CA ARG A 694 2.00 -56.88 32.38
C ARG A 694 2.15 -57.83 33.55
N GLU A 695 2.92 -58.90 33.36
CA GLU A 695 2.95 -60.04 34.28
C GLU A 695 4.14 -59.99 35.24
N ASP A 696 5.27 -59.41 34.81
CA ASP A 696 6.54 -59.51 35.54
C ASP A 696 6.93 -58.21 36.24
N LEU A 697 6.51 -57.05 35.73
CA LEU A 697 6.86 -55.74 36.31
C LEU A 697 5.77 -55.18 37.23
N ASN A 698 6.16 -54.64 38.37
CA ASN A 698 5.31 -53.98 39.35
C ASN A 698 6.04 -52.79 40.01
N THR A 699 5.38 -52.10 40.94
CA THR A 699 5.94 -50.88 41.56
C THR A 699 7.21 -51.13 42.37
N ASP A 700 7.46 -52.35 42.85
CA ASP A 700 8.68 -52.69 43.60
C ASP A 700 9.92 -52.73 42.68
N ASP A 701 9.73 -52.84 41.37
CA ASP A 701 10.79 -52.86 40.36
C ASP A 701 11.23 -51.44 39.92
N VAL A 702 10.47 -50.42 40.31
CA VAL A 702 10.72 -49.02 39.95
C VAL A 702 11.58 -48.33 41.02
N GLN A 703 12.72 -47.76 40.61
CA GLN A 703 13.65 -47.05 41.47
C GLN A 703 13.24 -45.57 41.69
N ASP A 704 13.88 -44.93 42.69
CA ASP A 704 13.63 -43.52 43.06
C ASP A 704 14.00 -42.52 41.94
N ASP A 705 14.81 -42.94 40.95
CA ASP A 705 15.24 -42.13 39.80
C ASP A 705 14.43 -42.42 38.52
N ASP A 706 13.26 -43.06 38.65
CA ASP A 706 12.39 -43.46 37.54
C ASP A 706 13.02 -44.47 36.56
N THR A 707 14.07 -45.19 36.98
CA THR A 707 14.57 -46.37 36.27
C THR A 707 13.84 -47.64 36.74
N VAL A 708 13.78 -48.66 35.89
CA VAL A 708 13.08 -49.93 36.19
C VAL A 708 14.06 -51.09 36.10
N THR A 709 14.15 -51.89 37.17
CA THR A 709 14.96 -53.11 37.20
C THR A 709 14.13 -54.25 36.60
N ILE A 710 14.53 -54.76 35.43
CA ILE A 710 13.70 -55.71 34.65
C ILE A 710 14.07 -57.17 34.96
N TYR A 711 15.35 -57.43 35.27
CA TYR A 711 15.83 -58.72 35.78
C TYR A 711 16.82 -58.50 36.94
N ASP A 712 16.68 -59.31 37.99
CA ASP A 712 17.63 -59.43 39.11
C ASP A 712 18.83 -60.35 38.76
#